data_AF-A0A6I6NP79-F1
#
_entry.id   AF-A0A6I6NP79-F1
#
_cell.length_a   1.000
_cell.length_b   1.000
_cell.length_c   1.000
_cell.angle_alpha   90.00
_cell.angle_beta   90.00
_cell.angle_gamma   90.00
#
_symmetry.space_group_name_H-M   'P 1'
#
loop_
_entity.id
_entity.type
_entity.pdbx_description
1 polymer ?
#
loop_
_entity_poly.entity_id
_entity_poly.type
_entity_poly.pdbx_seq_one_letter_code
_entity_poly.pdbx_strand_id
1 'polypeptide(L)'
;MDLLEREAVLHDLTGQLQAAMSGPGRLALVRGEAGIGKTAVVHRVVQLADPQIRVLVGACDPLATPRPLGPLTDLAPRLGWPVRTALAGTLTGTCRSNEVFDCLLADLSTHPSLLVVEDIHWADEATLDLLRYLARRLPSVPALVLATYRDDEIGRTHRLTALLGTLAGYPWVHRHDLAPLSRRAVADLATGHAIDAEQLYHMSAGNPFIVTEILAAPAEPIPAAVREAVAGRLAGLSNAARTVVNVLAVLGRRVPLPQLAGILSAPEDALDEAASCGIVRADGQVTEFRHELTRLAVLEAVPAVCRLRIHRRVLAVMRSGPVAADDLALLAAHAEGAGDPAAVLEYAPAAAVHAATRGAHREAAAQYARALRYADCLPPDQQTSLLEGHSQACLLASQLAEGVASRRTAVKQRRALGDRLREGEDLRWLSCWLWPAGRTAEARQTGLDAVRVLEGLRPGRELARAYLNLCQLACYEHEGVAAVATYAEKAIALGERFEDAGVVVQARFHTAAARMLSEGCGWEDCEQAVSGAMARDVPVDAGLLALGMCWLAALQRDAARTTAAVSRAETYCLDRDLLSYALGARACGSWGLLNQGLWTRAADASQKVLSHPSSPPVGRALALTVLGLVQARQGKPQVWPLLEQAASLVDSSCLLDTGLGWEARVEAAWLAGDLESVQAEAQRGLAVLAKRTHPWLSGSLACWIRRAGGAPPRVPAAEPYALELAGDWAGAAARWDRLGCPYDAALSRLSGDAPALRQALATLETLRARSAVARTRALMRARGVRPIRSGPRATTRANPHGLTNREMDVLKLLGEGLSDAEIAARLYISPKTVGHHVGAVLAKLGVHTRHEVARKLHHSER
;
A
#
# COMPACT_ATOMS: atom_id res chain seq x y z
N MET A 1 24.61 35.09 -2.70
CA MET A 1 23.84 35.50 -1.52
C MET A 1 23.87 34.36 -0.53
N ASP A 2 24.17 34.65 0.73
CA ASP A 2 23.94 33.70 1.80
C ASP A 2 22.43 33.50 1.97
N LEU A 3 22.02 32.25 2.17
CA LEU A 3 20.61 31.91 2.42
C LEU A 3 20.33 32.17 3.90
N LEU A 4 19.67 33.30 4.19
CA LEU A 4 19.33 33.68 5.56
C LEU A 4 18.46 32.62 6.25
N GLU A 5 18.82 32.29 7.49
CA GLU A 5 18.07 31.36 8.34
C GLU A 5 17.90 29.97 7.70
N ARG A 6 18.85 29.57 6.86
CA ARG A 6 18.94 28.22 6.29
C ARG A 6 20.23 27.50 6.73
N GLU A 7 21.04 28.11 7.57
CA GLU A 7 22.36 27.63 8.00
C GLU A 7 22.24 26.28 8.71
N ALA A 8 21.27 26.13 9.62
CA ALA A 8 21.06 24.87 10.34
C ALA A 8 20.67 23.72 9.39
N VAL A 9 19.76 23.98 8.45
CA VAL A 9 19.30 22.97 7.48
C VAL A 9 20.43 22.62 6.51
N LEU A 10 21.18 23.62 6.01
CA LEU A 10 22.34 23.41 5.14
C LEU A 10 23.46 22.65 5.86
N HIS A 11 23.70 22.94 7.13
CA HIS A 11 24.68 22.24 7.94
C HIS A 11 24.28 20.78 8.13
N ASP A 12 23.02 20.52 8.47
CA ASP A 12 22.51 19.16 8.64
C ASP A 12 22.55 18.39 7.32
N LEU A 13 22.02 18.94 6.21
CA LEU A 13 22.05 18.30 4.89
C LEU A 13 23.47 18.01 4.40
N THR A 14 24.40 18.95 4.56
CA THR A 14 25.82 18.73 4.23
C THR A 14 26.43 17.66 5.14
N GLY A 15 26.09 17.65 6.43
CA GLY A 15 26.48 16.61 7.38
C GLY A 15 25.94 15.22 6.99
N GLN A 16 24.67 15.13 6.56
CA GLN A 16 24.07 13.91 6.06
C GLN A 16 24.75 13.44 4.78
N LEU A 17 25.12 14.36 3.88
CA LEU A 17 25.86 14.03 2.66
C LEU A 17 27.21 13.40 3.03
N GLN A 18 28.00 14.05 3.88
CA GLN A 18 29.30 13.52 4.33
C GLN A 18 29.19 12.17 5.04
N ALA A 19 28.17 12.02 5.90
CA ALA A 19 27.91 10.75 6.58
C ALA A 19 27.47 9.64 5.63
N ALA A 20 26.75 9.97 4.55
CA ALA A 20 26.37 9.01 3.51
C ALA A 20 27.56 8.60 2.63
N MET A 21 28.56 9.47 2.44
CA MET A 21 29.75 9.13 1.65
C MET A 21 30.72 8.19 2.40
N SER A 22 30.72 8.24 3.73
CA SER A 22 31.63 7.47 4.61
C SER A 22 30.94 6.34 5.38
N GLY A 23 29.63 6.14 5.16
CA GLY A 23 28.78 5.24 5.94
C GLY A 23 27.51 4.84 5.18
N PRO A 24 26.44 4.45 5.89
CA PRO A 24 25.20 4.02 5.25
C PRO A 24 24.52 5.21 4.56
N GLY A 25 24.04 5.01 3.33
CA GLY A 25 23.28 6.00 2.58
C GLY A 25 22.01 6.45 3.30
N ARG A 26 21.54 7.65 2.93
CA ARG A 26 20.52 8.39 3.67
C ARG A 26 19.48 9.01 2.74
N LEU A 27 18.28 9.23 3.27
CA LEU A 27 17.22 9.98 2.59
C LEU A 27 16.92 11.25 3.39
N ALA A 28 17.09 12.42 2.76
CA ALA A 28 16.67 13.69 3.32
C ALA A 28 15.39 14.17 2.63
N LEU A 29 14.37 14.46 3.42
CA LEU A 29 13.09 14.98 2.98
C LEU A 29 13.00 16.46 3.37
N VAL A 30 13.02 17.36 2.39
CA VAL A 30 12.89 18.80 2.62
C VAL A 30 11.44 19.22 2.40
N ARG A 31 10.79 19.64 3.47
CA ARG A 31 9.38 20.02 3.52
C ARG A 31 9.21 21.53 3.62
N GLY A 32 8.16 22.04 2.97
CA GLY A 32 7.56 23.33 3.33
C GLY A 32 6.65 23.84 2.24
N GLU A 33 5.98 24.97 2.50
CA GLU A 33 5.02 25.57 1.58
C GLU A 33 5.65 26.03 0.25
N ALA A 34 4.81 26.34 -0.72
CA ALA A 34 5.26 26.90 -1.98
C ALA A 34 6.03 28.24 -1.75
N GLY A 35 7.17 28.42 -2.44
CA GLY A 35 7.99 29.64 -2.32
C GLY A 35 8.91 29.72 -1.09
N ILE A 36 8.85 28.75 -0.15
CA ILE A 36 9.63 28.78 1.11
C ILE A 36 11.16 28.66 0.98
N GLY A 37 11.67 28.45 -0.25
CA GLY A 37 13.10 28.34 -0.54
C GLY A 37 13.66 26.91 -0.61
N LYS A 38 12.83 25.86 -0.78
CA LYS A 38 13.28 24.46 -0.93
C LYS A 38 14.35 24.30 -2.00
N THR A 39 14.07 24.73 -3.23
CA THR A 39 14.99 24.65 -4.38
C THR A 39 16.26 25.46 -4.16
N ALA A 40 16.19 26.59 -3.45
CA ALA A 40 17.38 27.37 -3.10
C ALA A 40 18.31 26.60 -2.14
N VAL A 41 17.74 25.92 -1.14
CA VAL A 41 18.49 25.02 -0.24
C VAL A 41 19.13 23.89 -1.04
N VAL A 42 18.37 23.22 -1.93
CA VAL A 42 18.89 22.16 -2.80
C VAL A 42 20.06 22.66 -3.64
N HIS A 43 19.89 23.78 -4.32
CA HIS A 43 20.93 24.37 -5.17
C HIS A 43 22.19 24.69 -4.35
N ARG A 44 22.03 25.19 -3.13
CA ARG A 44 23.16 25.47 -2.25
C ARG A 44 23.86 24.20 -1.78
N VAL A 45 23.14 23.13 -1.45
CA VAL A 45 23.74 21.81 -1.14
C VAL A 45 24.50 21.26 -2.33
N VAL A 46 23.94 21.38 -3.55
CA VAL A 46 24.62 20.97 -4.79
C VAL A 46 25.92 21.74 -5.01
N GLN A 47 25.93 23.05 -4.74
CA GLN A 47 27.14 23.88 -4.83
C GLN A 47 28.19 23.57 -3.77
N LEU A 48 27.76 23.13 -2.59
CA LEU A 48 28.64 22.77 -1.46
C LEU A 48 29.10 21.31 -1.53
N ALA A 49 28.55 20.51 -2.43
CA ALA A 49 28.96 19.13 -2.62
C ALA A 49 30.42 19.07 -3.09
N ASP A 50 31.18 18.11 -2.55
CA ASP A 50 32.55 17.88 -2.98
C ASP A 50 32.58 17.53 -4.48
N PRO A 51 33.55 18.05 -5.28
CA PRO A 51 33.67 17.73 -6.70
C PRO A 51 33.75 16.23 -7.04
N GLN A 52 34.13 15.38 -6.07
CA GLN A 52 34.18 13.93 -6.22
C GLN A 52 32.80 13.26 -6.11
N ILE A 53 31.78 13.98 -5.62
CA ILE A 53 30.42 13.48 -5.47
C ILE A 53 29.66 13.68 -6.79
N ARG A 54 29.10 12.59 -7.32
CA ARG A 54 28.26 12.66 -8.52
C ARG A 54 26.91 13.30 -8.18
N VAL A 55 26.62 14.47 -8.76
CA VAL A 55 25.35 15.17 -8.56
C VAL A 55 24.35 14.86 -9.68
N LEU A 56 23.20 14.31 -9.29
CA LEU A 56 22.08 13.95 -10.15
C LEU A 56 20.87 14.76 -9.70
N VAL A 57 20.36 15.68 -10.53
CA VAL A 57 19.14 16.47 -10.23
C VAL A 57 18.04 16.22 -11.26
N GLY A 58 16.90 15.67 -10.80
CA GLY A 58 15.67 15.52 -11.58
C GLY A 58 14.49 16.17 -10.85
N ALA A 59 13.41 16.47 -11.59
CA ALA A 59 12.22 17.12 -11.03
C ALA A 59 10.93 16.44 -11.52
N CYS A 60 9.88 16.48 -10.69
CA CYS A 60 8.56 16.04 -11.10
C CYS A 60 7.79 17.20 -11.72
N ASP A 61 7.14 16.96 -12.86
CA ASP A 61 6.38 17.99 -13.57
C ASP A 61 4.93 18.08 -13.05
N PRO A 62 4.35 19.30 -12.91
CA PRO A 62 2.96 19.53 -12.51
C PRO A 62 1.99 19.27 -13.68
N LEU A 63 2.08 18.08 -14.28
CA LEU A 63 1.21 17.65 -15.37
C LEU A 63 -0.03 16.96 -14.82
N ALA A 64 -1.17 17.17 -15.48
CA ALA A 64 -2.41 16.43 -15.19
C ALA A 64 -2.22 14.90 -15.31
N THR A 65 -1.21 14.48 -16.07
CA THR A 65 -0.77 13.10 -16.21
C THR A 65 0.76 13.10 -16.21
N PRO A 66 1.40 12.81 -15.06
CA PRO A 66 2.86 12.88 -14.93
C PRO A 66 3.56 11.83 -15.80
N ARG A 67 4.73 12.20 -16.34
CA ARG A 67 5.56 11.29 -17.15
C ARG A 67 6.06 10.12 -16.28
N PRO A 68 5.89 8.85 -16.70
CA PRO A 68 6.45 7.71 -15.97
C PRO A 68 7.95 7.86 -15.75
N LEU A 69 8.40 7.76 -14.49
CA LEU A 69 9.81 7.96 -14.12
C LEU A 69 10.41 9.29 -14.64
N GLY A 70 9.58 10.33 -14.75
CA GLY A 70 9.95 11.64 -15.33
C GLY A 70 11.31 12.18 -14.83
N PRO A 71 11.57 12.21 -13.51
CA PRO A 71 12.85 12.65 -12.98
C PRO A 71 14.04 11.83 -13.48
N LEU A 72 13.92 10.51 -13.67
CA LEU A 72 15.01 9.68 -14.21
C LEU A 72 15.28 9.95 -15.68
N THR A 73 14.23 10.28 -16.45
CA THR A 73 14.38 10.67 -17.85
C THR A 73 15.19 11.95 -17.99
N ASP A 74 14.96 12.93 -17.12
CA ASP A 74 15.74 14.17 -17.07
C ASP A 74 17.21 13.90 -16.68
N LEU A 75 17.45 12.88 -15.85
CA LEU A 75 18.76 12.45 -15.39
C LEU A 75 19.51 11.55 -16.37
N ALA A 76 18.82 10.96 -17.36
CA ALA A 76 19.34 9.88 -18.21
C ALA A 76 20.73 10.13 -18.80
N PRO A 77 21.11 11.34 -19.27
CA PRO A 77 22.45 11.59 -19.80
C PRO A 77 23.60 11.38 -18.80
N ARG A 78 23.31 11.47 -17.49
CA ARG A 78 24.29 11.38 -16.40
C ARG A 78 24.28 10.04 -15.66
N LEU A 79 23.37 9.14 -16.02
CA LEU A 79 23.23 7.81 -15.42
C LEU A 79 24.09 6.79 -16.15
N GLY A 80 24.49 5.73 -15.44
CA GLY A 80 25.23 4.61 -16.02
C GLY A 80 24.49 3.96 -17.19
N TRP A 81 25.23 3.42 -18.17
CA TRP A 81 24.67 2.78 -19.36
C TRP A 81 23.60 1.71 -19.04
N PRO A 82 23.79 0.81 -18.04
CA PRO A 82 22.75 -0.15 -17.67
C PRO A 82 21.44 0.50 -17.22
N VAL A 83 21.51 1.60 -16.45
CA VAL A 83 20.33 2.35 -16.01
C VAL A 83 19.61 2.97 -17.20
N ARG A 84 20.36 3.57 -18.13
CA ARG A 84 19.79 4.18 -19.34
C ARG A 84 19.11 3.14 -20.23
N THR A 85 19.73 1.98 -20.40
CA THR A 85 19.17 0.87 -21.18
C THR A 85 17.91 0.32 -20.51
N ALA A 86 17.93 0.08 -19.20
CA ALA A 86 16.76 -0.37 -18.46
C ALA A 86 15.64 0.69 -18.47
N LEU A 87 16.00 1.97 -18.38
CA LEU A 87 15.05 3.09 -18.41
C LEU A 87 14.39 3.18 -19.79
N ALA A 88 15.18 3.15 -20.86
CA ALA A 88 14.66 3.08 -22.22
C ALA A 88 13.81 1.82 -22.44
N GLY A 89 14.23 0.68 -21.89
CA GLY A 89 13.47 -0.57 -21.93
C GLY A 89 12.13 -0.47 -21.19
N THR A 90 12.10 0.19 -20.03
CA THR A 90 10.87 0.40 -19.25
C THR A 90 9.94 1.39 -19.95
N LEU A 91 10.51 2.48 -20.48
CA LEU A 91 9.82 3.44 -21.31
C LEU A 91 9.40 2.88 -22.68
N THR A 92 9.82 1.68 -23.06
CA THR A 92 9.34 0.98 -24.28
C THR A 92 8.53 -0.27 -23.95
N GLY A 93 8.36 -0.60 -22.66
CA GLY A 93 7.65 -1.79 -22.18
C GLY A 93 8.42 -3.10 -22.32
N THR A 94 9.71 -3.08 -22.67
CA THR A 94 10.56 -4.28 -22.79
C THR A 94 11.24 -4.66 -21.48
N CYS A 95 11.32 -3.74 -20.52
CA CYS A 95 11.85 -3.97 -19.16
C CYS A 95 10.79 -3.59 -18.13
N ARG A 96 10.86 -4.19 -16.94
CA ARG A 96 10.02 -3.79 -15.81
C ARG A 96 10.63 -2.63 -15.04
N SER A 97 9.80 -1.84 -14.36
CA SER A 97 10.26 -0.74 -13.49
C SER A 97 11.29 -1.20 -12.45
N ASN A 98 11.13 -2.41 -11.89
CA ASN A 98 12.07 -2.97 -10.93
C ASN A 98 13.48 -3.17 -11.49
N GLU A 99 13.63 -3.47 -12.78
CA GLU A 99 14.95 -3.59 -13.42
C GLU A 99 15.68 -2.24 -13.43
N VAL A 100 14.96 -1.14 -13.70
CA VAL A 100 15.50 0.22 -13.58
C VAL A 100 15.91 0.51 -12.14
N PHE A 101 15.11 0.07 -11.17
CA PHE A 101 15.39 0.30 -9.76
C PHE A 101 16.66 -0.44 -9.31
N ASP A 102 16.81 -1.70 -9.74
CA ASP A 102 17.99 -2.53 -9.48
C ASP A 102 19.24 -1.94 -10.17
N CYS A 103 19.13 -1.55 -11.44
CA CYS A 103 20.22 -0.90 -12.17
C CYS A 103 20.62 0.42 -11.52
N LEU A 104 19.65 1.26 -11.14
CA LEU A 104 19.93 2.53 -10.48
C LEU A 104 20.57 2.31 -9.12
N LEU A 105 20.09 1.35 -8.33
CA LEU A 105 20.70 1.02 -7.05
C LEU A 105 22.16 0.58 -7.23
N ALA A 106 22.43 -0.29 -8.21
CA ALA A 106 23.79 -0.72 -8.54
C ALA A 106 24.68 0.44 -9.01
N ASP A 107 24.15 1.34 -9.84
CA ASP A 107 24.86 2.56 -10.28
C ASP A 107 25.11 3.53 -9.11
N LEU A 108 24.21 3.61 -8.13
CA LEU A 108 24.43 4.39 -6.90
C LEU A 108 25.41 3.71 -5.95
N SER A 109 25.57 2.39 -6.01
CA SER A 109 26.57 1.64 -5.22
C SER A 109 28.00 1.89 -5.67
N THR A 110 28.23 2.23 -6.95
CA THR A 110 29.58 2.36 -7.52
C THR A 110 30.21 3.73 -7.28
N HIS A 111 29.40 4.78 -7.15
CA HIS A 111 29.88 6.14 -7.02
C HIS A 111 29.18 6.88 -5.87
N PRO A 112 29.95 7.57 -5.00
CA PRO A 112 29.37 8.48 -4.02
C PRO A 112 28.48 9.52 -4.73
N SER A 113 27.19 9.54 -4.40
CA SER A 113 26.19 10.26 -5.21
C SER A 113 25.25 11.13 -4.35
N LEU A 114 24.93 12.32 -4.86
CA LEU A 114 23.81 13.15 -4.41
C LEU A 114 22.69 13.04 -5.45
N LEU A 115 21.63 12.30 -5.14
CA LEU A 115 20.45 12.16 -5.99
C LEU A 115 19.33 13.09 -5.48
N VAL A 116 19.04 14.13 -6.23
CA VAL A 116 17.97 15.08 -5.95
C VAL A 116 16.74 14.75 -6.79
N VAL A 117 15.59 14.61 -6.13
CA VAL A 117 14.28 14.50 -6.77
C VAL A 117 13.40 15.64 -6.27
N GLU A 118 13.23 16.68 -7.08
CA GLU A 118 12.43 17.83 -6.72
C GLU A 118 10.92 17.59 -6.91
N ASP A 119 10.14 18.23 -6.04
CA ASP A 119 8.68 18.36 -6.13
C ASP A 119 7.94 17.01 -6.18
N ILE A 120 8.33 16.04 -5.34
CA ILE A 120 7.78 14.67 -5.33
C ILE A 120 6.28 14.54 -5.03
N HIS A 121 5.60 15.65 -4.73
CA HIS A 121 4.15 15.71 -4.61
C HIS A 121 3.46 15.59 -5.98
N TRP A 122 4.15 15.93 -7.08
CA TRP A 122 3.68 15.69 -8.46
C TRP A 122 4.25 14.42 -9.09
N ALA A 123 4.97 13.60 -8.32
CA ALA A 123 5.57 12.37 -8.83
C ALA A 123 4.51 11.39 -9.36
N ASP A 124 4.84 10.73 -10.48
CA ASP A 124 4.10 9.55 -10.93
C ASP A 124 4.28 8.38 -9.94
N GLU A 125 3.48 7.32 -10.11
CA GLU A 125 3.52 6.18 -9.21
C GLU A 125 4.85 5.43 -9.26
N ALA A 126 5.44 5.25 -10.44
CA ALA A 126 6.71 4.55 -10.56
C ALA A 126 7.84 5.34 -9.88
N THR A 127 7.83 6.67 -9.95
CA THR A 127 8.75 7.52 -9.17
C THR A 127 8.54 7.37 -7.65
N LEU A 128 7.29 7.34 -7.17
CA LEU A 128 7.02 7.12 -5.74
C LEU A 128 7.45 5.72 -5.27
N ASP A 129 7.28 4.71 -6.12
CA ASP A 129 7.69 3.34 -5.85
C ASP A 129 9.22 3.19 -5.90
N LEU A 130 9.89 3.90 -6.81
CA LEU A 130 11.35 4.02 -6.83
C LEU A 130 11.86 4.60 -5.51
N LEU A 131 11.29 5.71 -5.04
CA LEU A 131 11.68 6.31 -3.76
C LEU A 131 11.48 5.34 -2.60
N ARG A 132 10.39 4.56 -2.61
CA ARG A 132 10.15 3.50 -1.62
C ARG A 132 11.19 2.38 -1.71
N TYR A 133 11.51 1.96 -2.94
CA TYR A 133 12.46 0.90 -3.24
C TYR A 133 13.87 1.27 -2.77
N LEU A 134 14.32 2.48 -3.13
CA LEU A 134 15.61 3.04 -2.75
C LEU A 134 15.68 3.23 -1.24
N ALA A 135 14.68 3.86 -0.62
CA ALA A 135 14.69 4.15 0.80
C ALA A 135 14.94 2.91 1.66
N ARG A 136 14.41 1.74 1.28
CA ARG A 136 14.64 0.48 2.01
C ARG A 136 16.09 -0.03 1.92
N ARG A 137 16.83 0.38 0.89
CA ARG A 137 18.16 -0.15 0.53
C ARG A 137 19.27 0.90 0.58
N LEU A 138 18.95 2.13 0.99
CA LEU A 138 19.94 3.20 1.14
C LEU A 138 21.13 2.84 2.04
N PRO A 139 20.98 2.07 3.13
CA PRO A 139 22.14 1.72 3.96
C PRO A 139 23.27 0.98 3.25
N SER A 140 23.01 0.35 2.10
CA SER A 140 24.01 -0.38 1.32
C SER A 140 24.62 0.42 0.16
N VAL A 141 24.33 1.72 0.05
CA VAL A 141 24.87 2.57 -1.02
C VAL A 141 25.47 3.86 -0.44
N PRO A 142 26.59 4.37 -1.00
CA PRO A 142 27.19 5.63 -0.59
C PRO A 142 26.43 6.81 -1.21
N ALA A 143 25.15 6.98 -0.91
CA ALA A 143 24.32 8.00 -1.54
C ALA A 143 23.46 8.78 -0.55
N LEU A 144 23.35 10.09 -0.76
CA LEU A 144 22.29 10.92 -0.20
C LEU A 144 21.20 11.09 -1.26
N VAL A 145 20.01 10.58 -0.98
CA VAL A 145 18.81 10.92 -1.75
C VAL A 145 18.17 12.12 -1.07
N LEU A 146 17.98 13.20 -1.81
CA LEU A 146 17.32 14.41 -1.33
C LEU A 146 16.03 14.61 -2.10
N ALA A 147 14.89 14.64 -1.41
CA ALA A 147 13.60 14.84 -2.05
C ALA A 147 12.86 16.03 -1.45
N THR A 148 12.27 16.87 -2.30
CA THR A 148 11.53 18.07 -1.88
C THR A 148 10.03 17.90 -2.09
N TYR A 149 9.22 18.39 -1.15
CA TYR A 149 7.75 18.37 -1.31
C TYR A 149 7.06 19.54 -0.62
N ARG A 150 5.84 19.81 -1.09
CA ARG A 150 4.91 20.81 -0.58
C ARG A 150 3.90 20.18 0.36
N ASP A 151 3.73 20.73 1.55
CA ASP A 151 2.78 20.19 2.52
C ASP A 151 1.37 20.81 2.42
N ASP A 152 1.26 21.97 1.79
CA ASP A 152 0.02 22.65 1.42
C ASP A 152 -0.76 21.95 0.30
N GLU A 153 -0.07 21.15 -0.54
CA GLU A 153 -0.70 20.40 -1.64
C GLU A 153 -0.97 18.91 -1.31
N ILE A 154 -0.63 18.45 -0.10
CA ILE A 154 -0.73 17.04 0.30
C ILE A 154 -1.84 16.84 1.32
N GLY A 155 -2.99 16.34 0.87
CA GLY A 155 -4.10 15.91 1.72
C GLY A 155 -3.93 14.51 2.32
N ARG A 156 -4.84 14.11 3.22
CA ARG A 156 -4.87 12.77 3.85
C ARG A 156 -4.99 11.62 2.84
N THR A 157 -5.59 11.87 1.69
CA THR A 157 -5.80 10.89 0.61
C THR A 157 -4.68 10.89 -0.44
N HIS A 158 -3.73 11.84 -0.36
CA HIS A 158 -2.64 11.94 -1.31
C HIS A 158 -1.66 10.77 -1.15
N ARG A 159 -1.16 10.21 -2.26
CA ARG A 159 -0.32 8.99 -2.21
C ARG A 159 1.03 9.20 -1.55
N LEU A 160 1.60 10.39 -1.72
CA LEU A 160 2.81 10.77 -1.00
C LEU A 160 2.61 10.66 0.53
N THR A 161 1.41 10.89 1.06
CA THR A 161 1.12 10.72 2.50
C THR A 161 1.37 9.28 2.97
N ALA A 162 0.96 8.29 2.17
CA ALA A 162 1.19 6.87 2.49
C ALA A 162 2.68 6.50 2.38
N LEU A 163 3.38 7.03 1.37
CA LEU A 163 4.82 6.86 1.24
C LEU A 163 5.56 7.47 2.44
N LEU A 164 5.27 8.73 2.78
CA LEU A 164 5.86 9.44 3.92
C LEU A 164 5.64 8.68 5.24
N GLY A 165 4.45 8.10 5.44
CA GLY A 165 4.17 7.26 6.60
C GLY A 165 5.02 5.98 6.65
N THR A 166 5.26 5.36 5.49
CA THR A 166 6.17 4.20 5.38
C THR A 166 7.61 4.60 5.66
N LEU A 167 8.06 5.73 5.11
CA LEU A 167 9.43 6.23 5.24
C LEU A 167 9.78 6.64 6.67
N ALA A 168 8.79 7.07 7.47
CA ALA A 168 8.99 7.48 8.86
C ALA A 168 9.54 6.36 9.78
N GLY A 169 9.41 5.09 9.37
CA GLY A 169 9.92 3.96 10.14
C GLY A 169 11.41 3.68 9.98
N TYR A 170 12.10 4.36 9.04
CA TYR A 170 13.51 4.11 8.75
C TYR A 170 14.42 5.12 9.48
N PRO A 171 15.44 4.65 10.23
CA PRO A 171 16.31 5.54 11.02
C PRO A 171 17.27 6.40 10.19
N TRP A 172 17.47 6.06 8.91
CA TRP A 172 18.30 6.82 7.95
C TRP A 172 17.47 7.78 7.07
N VAL A 173 16.19 7.98 7.41
CA VAL A 173 15.32 8.98 6.79
C VAL A 173 15.24 10.20 7.70
N HIS A 174 15.68 11.34 7.20
CA HIS A 174 15.72 12.61 7.92
C HIS A 174 14.71 13.58 7.30
N ARG A 175 13.97 14.31 8.14
CA ARG A 175 13.01 15.33 7.70
C ARG A 175 13.50 16.70 8.13
N HIS A 176 13.49 17.64 7.20
CA HIS A 176 13.88 19.03 7.43
C HIS A 176 12.73 19.92 7.02
N ASP A 177 12.16 20.62 8.01
CA ASP A 177 11.06 21.56 7.79
C ASP A 177 11.65 22.95 7.59
N LEU A 178 11.30 23.61 6.47
CA LEU A 178 11.69 24.99 6.23
C LEU A 178 10.66 25.94 6.83
N ALA A 179 11.10 26.73 7.80
CA ALA A 179 10.28 27.78 8.40
C ALA A 179 10.29 29.06 7.54
N PRO A 180 9.22 29.89 7.61
CA PRO A 180 9.26 31.26 7.10
C PRO A 180 10.41 32.05 7.72
N LEU A 181 10.93 33.04 6.99
CA LEU A 181 11.96 33.96 7.49
C LEU A 181 11.43 34.75 8.67
N SER A 182 12.26 34.99 9.67
CA SER A 182 11.93 35.88 10.76
C SER A 182 11.84 37.34 10.30
N ARG A 183 11.19 38.18 11.13
CA ARG A 183 11.18 39.65 10.96
C ARG A 183 12.57 40.21 10.73
N ARG A 184 13.55 39.70 11.48
CA ARG A 184 14.95 40.13 11.38
C ARG A 184 15.54 39.77 10.02
N ALA A 185 15.36 38.54 9.54
CA ALA A 185 15.88 38.14 8.24
C ALA A 185 15.21 38.91 7.08
N VAL A 186 13.92 39.24 7.21
CA VAL A 186 13.24 40.11 6.25
C VAL A 186 13.79 41.53 6.28
N ALA A 187 14.08 42.08 7.46
CA ALA A 187 14.73 43.37 7.60
C ALA A 187 16.15 43.39 6.99
N ASP A 188 16.92 42.33 7.21
CA ASP A 188 18.25 42.17 6.61
C ASP A 188 18.15 42.17 5.08
N LEU A 189 17.16 41.48 4.48
CA LEU A 189 16.90 41.51 3.03
C LEU A 189 16.42 42.87 2.51
N ALA A 190 15.69 43.63 3.33
CA ALA A 190 15.21 44.97 2.97
C ALA A 190 16.31 46.04 3.02
N THR A 191 17.50 45.72 3.55
CA THR A 191 18.62 46.66 3.67
C THR A 191 18.99 47.24 2.30
N GLY A 192 18.90 48.56 2.16
CA GLY A 192 19.20 49.26 0.90
C GLY A 192 18.01 49.42 -0.04
N HIS A 193 16.82 48.95 0.33
CA HIS A 193 15.56 49.21 -0.36
C HIS A 193 14.75 50.31 0.34
N ALA A 194 13.87 51.00 -0.39
CA ALA A 194 13.04 52.09 0.13
C ALA A 194 11.79 51.64 0.92
N ILE A 195 11.53 50.33 0.97
CA ILE A 195 10.35 49.75 1.62
C ILE A 195 10.59 49.51 3.11
N ASP A 196 9.58 49.77 3.95
CA ASP A 196 9.65 49.45 5.38
C ASP A 196 9.69 47.94 5.61
N ALA A 197 10.70 47.49 6.38
CA ALA A 197 10.94 46.08 6.64
C ALA A 197 9.79 45.40 7.39
N GLU A 198 9.09 46.14 8.26
CA GLU A 198 8.05 45.57 9.10
C GLU A 198 6.72 45.45 8.35
N GLN A 199 6.43 46.44 7.50
CA GLN A 199 5.39 46.32 6.48
C GLN A 199 5.65 45.12 5.55
N LEU A 200 6.89 44.98 5.05
CA LEU A 200 7.29 43.86 4.20
C LEU A 200 7.10 42.49 4.87
N TYR A 201 7.45 42.36 6.14
CA TYR A 201 7.22 41.14 6.91
C TYR A 201 5.73 40.84 7.06
N HIS A 202 4.93 41.83 7.42
CA HIS A 202 3.48 41.66 7.59
C HIS A 202 2.78 41.20 6.30
N MET A 203 3.24 41.67 5.14
CA MET A 203 2.68 41.29 3.84
C MET A 203 3.12 39.91 3.35
N SER A 204 4.36 39.54 3.64
CA SER A 204 4.95 38.29 3.18
C SER A 204 4.75 37.12 4.14
N ALA A 205 4.40 37.42 5.39
CA ALA A 205 4.46 36.48 6.52
C ALA A 205 5.82 35.76 6.62
N GLY A 206 6.89 36.39 6.11
CA GLY A 206 8.23 35.80 6.05
C GLY A 206 8.45 34.79 4.92
N ASN A 207 7.53 34.60 3.98
CA ASN A 207 7.77 33.73 2.84
C ASN A 207 8.87 34.33 1.93
N PRO A 208 10.04 33.68 1.79
CA PRO A 208 11.19 34.24 1.05
C PRO A 208 10.85 34.65 -0.37
N PHE A 209 10.03 33.86 -1.07
CA PHE A 209 9.59 34.19 -2.42
C PHE A 209 8.85 35.52 -2.40
N ILE A 210 7.81 35.67 -1.57
CA ILE A 210 7.04 36.93 -1.48
C ILE A 210 7.93 38.13 -1.12
N VAL A 211 8.84 37.96 -0.16
CA VAL A 211 9.79 38.99 0.26
C VAL A 211 10.65 39.46 -0.92
N THR A 212 11.29 38.53 -1.63
CA THR A 212 12.11 38.85 -2.80
C THR A 212 11.27 39.40 -3.96
N GLU A 213 10.00 38.98 -4.05
CA GLU A 213 9.09 39.48 -5.07
C GLU A 213 8.84 40.98 -4.92
N ILE A 214 8.51 41.41 -3.70
CA ILE A 214 8.21 42.81 -3.37
C ILE A 214 9.45 43.70 -3.47
N LEU A 215 10.60 43.23 -3.00
CA LEU A 215 11.85 44.02 -3.02
C LEU A 215 12.32 44.37 -4.43
N ALA A 216 12.03 43.55 -5.43
CA ALA A 216 12.43 43.79 -6.81
C ALA A 216 11.58 44.85 -7.55
N ALA A 217 10.40 45.22 -7.01
CA ALA A 217 9.48 46.18 -7.66
C ALA A 217 8.77 47.09 -6.62
N PRO A 218 9.46 48.06 -6.00
CA PRO A 218 8.97 48.81 -4.84
C PRO A 218 7.98 49.97 -5.13
N ALA A 219 7.57 50.20 -6.39
CA ALA A 219 6.97 51.47 -6.83
C ALA A 219 5.43 51.57 -6.83
N GLU A 220 4.68 50.54 -6.39
CA GLU A 220 3.20 50.54 -6.44
C GLU A 220 2.56 50.36 -5.05
N PRO A 221 1.35 50.93 -4.81
CA PRO A 221 0.61 50.72 -3.57
C PRO A 221 0.29 49.23 -3.45
N ILE A 222 0.96 48.65 -2.46
CA ILE A 222 0.99 47.25 -2.09
C ILE A 222 -0.43 46.64 -1.98
N PRO A 223 -0.72 45.57 -2.75
CA PRO A 223 -1.96 44.83 -2.57
C PRO A 223 -1.72 43.31 -2.28
N ALA A 224 -2.81 42.60 -1.94
CA ALA A 224 -2.87 41.27 -1.31
C ALA A 224 -2.19 40.10 -2.08
N ALA A 225 -0.91 39.88 -1.74
CA ALA A 225 -0.08 38.66 -1.74
C ALA A 225 0.02 37.80 -3.03
N VAL A 226 1.25 37.72 -3.57
CA VAL A 226 1.75 36.93 -4.73
C VAL A 226 1.13 37.27 -6.08
N ARG A 227 -0.20 37.15 -6.26
CA ARG A 227 -0.82 37.33 -7.58
C ARG A 227 -0.64 38.73 -8.13
N GLU A 228 -0.75 39.75 -7.28
CA GLU A 228 -0.60 41.14 -7.70
C GLU A 228 0.86 41.55 -7.86
N ALA A 229 1.79 40.93 -7.12
CA ALA A 229 3.23 41.10 -7.34
C ALA A 229 3.68 40.49 -8.67
N VAL A 230 3.20 39.27 -8.99
CA VAL A 230 3.40 38.65 -10.30
C VAL A 230 2.70 39.48 -11.39
N ALA A 231 1.49 39.97 -11.16
CA ALA A 231 0.78 40.83 -12.10
C ALA A 231 1.52 42.15 -12.37
N GLY A 232 2.11 42.79 -11.36
CA GLY A 232 2.92 44.01 -11.51
C GLY A 232 4.19 43.78 -12.35
N ARG A 233 4.89 42.66 -12.16
CA ARG A 233 6.02 42.29 -13.02
C ARG A 233 5.58 41.99 -14.45
N LEU A 234 4.47 41.28 -14.61
CA LEU A 234 3.87 41.06 -15.92
C LEU A 234 3.42 42.37 -16.57
N ALA A 235 3.02 43.38 -15.78
CA ALA A 235 2.62 44.72 -16.22
C ALA A 235 3.77 45.46 -16.91
N GLY A 236 4.99 45.31 -16.39
CA GLY A 236 6.21 45.92 -16.93
C GLY A 236 6.79 45.26 -18.18
N LEU A 237 6.32 44.05 -18.55
CA LEU A 237 6.77 43.36 -19.75
C LEU A 237 6.18 43.97 -21.03
N SER A 238 7.00 44.01 -22.07
CA SER A 238 6.55 44.21 -23.44
C SER A 238 5.53 43.15 -23.86
N ASN A 239 4.72 43.47 -24.87
CA ASN A 239 3.76 42.51 -25.42
C ASN A 239 4.44 41.24 -25.95
N ALA A 240 5.67 41.34 -26.44
CA ALA A 240 6.46 40.21 -26.91
C ALA A 240 6.88 39.31 -25.74
N ALA A 241 7.46 39.87 -24.68
CA ALA A 241 7.85 39.13 -23.47
C ALA A 241 6.65 38.51 -22.74
N ARG A 242 5.53 39.24 -22.65
CA ARG A 242 4.29 38.68 -22.08
C ARG A 242 3.75 37.51 -22.91
N THR A 243 3.87 37.56 -24.23
CA THR A 243 3.49 36.44 -25.11
C THR A 243 4.36 35.21 -24.87
N VAL A 244 5.68 35.40 -24.76
CA VAL A 244 6.63 34.32 -24.43
C VAL A 244 6.29 33.68 -23.08
N VAL A 245 6.11 34.49 -22.04
CA VAL A 245 5.79 34.02 -20.68
C VAL A 245 4.46 33.26 -20.64
N ASN A 246 3.43 33.72 -21.36
CA ASN A 246 2.16 33.01 -21.47
C ASN A 246 2.30 31.65 -22.16
N VAL A 247 3.11 31.56 -23.22
CA VAL A 247 3.37 30.31 -23.94
C VAL A 247 4.12 29.32 -23.06
N LEU A 248 5.18 29.78 -22.40
CA LEU A 248 5.94 28.98 -21.44
C LEU A 248 5.03 28.44 -20.33
N ALA A 249 4.13 29.27 -19.79
CA ALA A 249 3.23 28.86 -18.72
C ALA A 249 2.31 27.70 -19.12
N VAL A 250 1.91 27.63 -20.40
CA VAL A 250 1.09 26.54 -20.94
C VAL A 250 1.92 25.28 -21.24
N LEU A 251 3.17 25.43 -21.69
CA LEU A 251 4.06 24.31 -22.01
C LEU A 251 4.60 23.58 -20.77
N GLY A 252 4.78 24.30 -19.65
CA GLY A 252 5.20 23.71 -18.39
C GLY A 252 6.33 24.49 -17.73
N ARG A 253 6.88 23.93 -16.63
CA ARG A 253 7.92 24.60 -15.83
C ARG A 253 9.23 24.76 -16.59
N ARG A 254 9.60 23.76 -17.39
CA ARG A 254 10.89 23.66 -18.07
C ARG A 254 10.66 23.30 -19.54
N VAL A 255 11.10 24.16 -20.45
CA VAL A 255 10.80 24.08 -21.89
C VAL A 255 12.08 24.17 -22.70
N PRO A 256 12.43 23.16 -23.52
CA PRO A 256 13.55 23.22 -24.44
C PRO A 256 13.40 24.38 -25.45
N LEU A 257 14.47 25.15 -25.68
CA LEU A 257 14.46 26.28 -26.61
C LEU A 257 14.01 25.90 -28.04
N PRO A 258 14.41 24.75 -28.63
CA PRO A 258 13.94 24.36 -29.96
C PRO A 258 12.42 24.19 -30.04
N GLN A 259 11.79 23.69 -28.97
CA GLN A 259 10.33 23.54 -28.90
C GLN A 259 9.65 24.92 -28.82
N LEU A 260 10.21 25.84 -28.05
CA LEU A 260 9.72 27.22 -27.94
C LEU A 260 9.85 27.97 -29.28
N ALA A 261 10.98 27.83 -29.97
CA ALA A 261 11.24 28.43 -31.28
C ALA A 261 10.31 27.89 -32.39
N GLY A 262 9.87 26.64 -32.28
CA GLY A 262 8.83 26.08 -33.16
C GLY A 262 7.47 26.74 -32.96
N ILE A 263 7.21 27.30 -31.76
CA ILE A 263 5.93 27.93 -31.41
C ILE A 263 5.98 29.43 -31.62
N LEU A 264 7.05 30.13 -31.23
CA LEU A 264 7.20 31.58 -31.32
C LEU A 264 8.33 31.95 -32.28
N SER A 265 8.09 32.97 -33.11
CA SER A 265 9.11 33.51 -34.01
C SER A 265 9.99 34.50 -33.25
N ALA A 266 11.30 34.31 -33.28
CA ALA A 266 12.32 35.17 -32.65
C ALA A 266 12.06 35.48 -31.16
N PRO A 267 12.03 34.47 -30.26
CA PRO A 267 11.75 34.68 -28.85
C PRO A 267 12.93 35.25 -28.05
N GLU A 268 14.12 35.42 -28.63
CA GLU A 268 15.37 35.70 -27.89
C GLU A 268 15.31 37.00 -27.08
N ASP A 269 15.02 38.14 -27.72
CA ASP A 269 14.97 39.44 -27.04
C ASP A 269 13.89 39.49 -25.95
N ALA A 270 12.76 38.83 -26.21
CA ALA A 270 11.63 38.73 -25.30
C ALA A 270 11.88 37.78 -24.12
N LEU A 271 12.71 36.75 -24.32
CA LEU A 271 13.21 35.87 -23.26
C LEU A 271 14.22 36.58 -22.37
N ASP A 272 15.13 37.34 -22.95
CA ASP A 272 16.13 38.13 -22.20
C ASP A 272 15.45 39.20 -21.35
N GLU A 273 14.41 39.84 -21.87
CA GLU A 273 13.55 40.74 -21.10
C GLU A 273 12.86 40.00 -19.93
N ALA A 274 12.19 38.88 -20.20
CA ALA A 274 11.51 38.09 -19.17
C ALA A 274 12.48 37.54 -18.09
N ALA A 275 13.72 37.22 -18.49
CA ALA A 275 14.78 36.80 -17.58
C ALA A 275 15.30 37.97 -16.73
N SER A 276 15.46 39.15 -17.34
CA SER A 276 15.85 40.39 -16.65
C SER A 276 14.82 40.84 -15.62
N CYS A 277 13.53 40.62 -15.91
CA CYS A 277 12.42 40.82 -14.97
C CYS A 277 12.30 39.72 -13.91
N GLY A 278 13.17 38.70 -13.93
CA GLY A 278 13.23 37.64 -12.93
C GLY A 278 12.12 36.61 -13.01
N ILE A 279 11.37 36.54 -14.12
CA ILE A 279 10.24 35.62 -14.29
C ILE A 279 10.73 34.23 -14.72
N VAL A 280 11.71 34.20 -15.63
CA VAL A 280 12.29 32.97 -16.19
C VAL A 280 13.81 32.94 -16.02
N ARG A 281 14.39 31.74 -16.12
CA ARG A 281 15.83 31.51 -16.25
C ARG A 281 16.07 30.80 -17.57
N ALA A 282 17.01 31.31 -18.37
CA ALA A 282 17.45 30.67 -19.61
C ALA A 282 18.92 30.24 -19.45
N ASP A 283 19.24 28.99 -19.78
CA ASP A 283 20.60 28.44 -19.75
C ASP A 283 21.22 28.20 -21.14
N GLY A 284 20.58 28.74 -22.18
CA GLY A 284 20.99 28.59 -23.59
C GLY A 284 20.57 27.28 -24.26
N GLN A 285 19.97 26.33 -23.53
CA GLN A 285 19.34 25.12 -24.08
C GLN A 285 17.88 24.98 -23.66
N VAL A 286 17.57 25.44 -22.46
CA VAL A 286 16.28 25.32 -21.83
C VAL A 286 15.89 26.65 -21.18
N THR A 287 14.60 26.96 -21.26
CA THR A 287 13.99 28.05 -20.52
C THR A 287 13.09 27.47 -19.43
N GLU A 288 13.22 27.96 -18.21
CA GLU A 288 12.37 27.53 -17.10
C GLU A 288 11.83 28.70 -16.29
N PHE A 289 10.67 28.52 -15.66
CA PHE A 289 10.21 29.46 -14.66
C PHE A 289 11.11 29.41 -13.43
N ARG A 290 11.48 30.59 -12.93
CA ARG A 290 12.25 30.69 -11.69
C ARG A 290 11.49 30.06 -10.52
N HIS A 291 10.16 30.22 -10.54
CA HIS A 291 9.26 29.68 -9.54
C HIS A 291 7.97 29.16 -10.16
N GLU A 292 7.55 27.98 -9.71
CA GLU A 292 6.33 27.34 -10.19
C GLU A 292 5.04 28.08 -9.76
N LEU A 293 5.06 28.81 -8.64
CA LEU A 293 3.96 29.71 -8.27
C LEU A 293 3.78 30.84 -9.29
N THR A 294 4.89 31.42 -9.78
CA THR A 294 4.86 32.43 -10.84
C THR A 294 4.26 31.83 -12.11
N ARG A 295 4.62 30.59 -12.47
CA ARG A 295 4.01 29.90 -13.61
C ARG A 295 2.51 29.73 -13.44
N LEU A 296 2.06 29.24 -12.29
CA LEU A 296 0.63 29.02 -12.00
C LEU A 296 -0.14 30.34 -12.00
N ALA A 297 0.41 31.40 -11.39
CA ALA A 297 -0.19 32.74 -11.39
C ALA A 297 -0.28 33.32 -12.80
N VAL A 298 0.77 33.16 -13.62
CA VAL A 298 0.74 33.53 -15.05
C VAL A 298 -0.34 32.71 -15.77
N LEU A 299 -0.35 31.39 -15.61
CA LEU A 299 -1.28 30.47 -16.29
C LEU A 299 -2.74 30.76 -15.96
N GLU A 300 -3.02 31.12 -14.71
CA GLU A 300 -4.34 31.55 -14.23
C GLU A 300 -4.71 32.94 -14.79
N ALA A 301 -3.75 33.86 -14.87
CA ALA A 301 -3.94 35.19 -15.44
C ALA A 301 -4.05 35.18 -16.98
N VAL A 302 -3.59 34.14 -17.68
CA VAL A 302 -3.76 34.02 -19.14
C VAL A 302 -5.27 33.97 -19.46
N PRO A 303 -5.80 34.93 -20.23
CA PRO A 303 -7.20 34.90 -20.62
C PRO A 303 -7.53 33.59 -21.33
N ALA A 304 -8.71 33.01 -21.06
CA ALA A 304 -9.10 31.70 -21.58
C ALA A 304 -8.95 31.60 -23.12
N VAL A 305 -9.29 32.66 -23.85
CA VAL A 305 -9.14 32.75 -25.32
C VAL A 305 -7.66 32.71 -25.75
N CYS A 306 -6.78 33.38 -25.02
CA CYS A 306 -5.34 33.32 -25.27
C CYS A 306 -4.79 31.93 -24.98
N ARG A 307 -5.18 31.32 -23.86
CA ARG A 307 -4.78 29.95 -23.50
C ARG A 307 -5.21 28.94 -24.57
N LEU A 308 -6.45 29.04 -25.06
CA LEU A 308 -6.98 28.25 -26.17
C LEU A 308 -6.12 28.40 -27.44
N ARG A 309 -5.78 29.64 -27.83
CA ARG A 309 -4.91 29.92 -29.00
C ARG A 309 -3.52 29.32 -28.84
N ILE A 310 -2.94 29.40 -27.65
CA ILE A 310 -1.63 28.81 -27.35
C ILE A 310 -1.70 27.30 -27.51
N HIS A 311 -2.66 26.63 -26.86
CA HIS A 311 -2.83 25.18 -26.99
C HIS A 311 -3.01 24.75 -28.46
N ARG A 312 -3.79 25.47 -29.27
CA ARG A 312 -3.94 25.21 -30.71
C ARG A 312 -2.62 25.29 -31.46
N ARG A 313 -1.79 26.30 -31.16
CA ARG A 313 -0.49 26.49 -31.81
C ARG A 313 0.51 25.41 -31.38
N VAL A 314 0.55 25.08 -30.09
CA VAL A 314 1.38 23.98 -29.56
C VAL A 314 0.99 22.66 -30.22
N LEU A 315 -0.30 22.34 -30.25
CA LEU A 315 -0.82 21.12 -30.88
C LEU A 315 -0.44 21.06 -32.36
N ALA A 316 -0.57 22.16 -33.11
CA ALA A 316 -0.21 22.21 -34.52
C ALA A 316 1.29 21.97 -34.75
N VAL A 317 2.15 22.55 -33.92
CA VAL A 317 3.61 22.34 -34.00
C VAL A 317 3.97 20.90 -33.69
N MET A 318 3.40 20.32 -32.62
CA MET A 318 3.66 18.92 -32.26
C MET A 318 3.18 17.93 -33.34
N ARG A 319 2.10 18.24 -34.07
CA ARG A 319 1.59 17.42 -35.19
C ARG A 319 2.37 17.60 -36.49
N SER A 320 3.23 18.62 -36.60
CA SER A 320 3.95 18.92 -37.85
C SER A 320 5.12 17.95 -38.12
N GLY A 321 5.56 17.20 -37.08
CA GLY A 321 6.58 16.16 -37.17
C GLY A 321 6.02 14.76 -36.87
N PRO A 322 6.89 13.73 -36.89
CA PRO A 322 6.51 12.38 -36.46
C PRO A 322 6.05 12.40 -35.00
N VAL A 323 4.85 11.91 -34.73
CA VAL A 323 4.34 11.78 -33.35
C VAL A 323 5.01 10.59 -32.69
N ALA A 324 5.87 10.86 -31.70
CA ALA A 324 6.41 9.81 -30.85
C ALA A 324 5.32 9.29 -29.91
N ALA A 325 5.36 8.01 -29.59
CA ALA A 325 4.34 7.40 -28.75
C ALA A 325 4.35 7.97 -27.31
N ASP A 326 5.50 8.46 -26.83
CA ASP A 326 5.63 9.13 -25.54
C ASP A 326 5.00 10.54 -25.50
N ASP A 327 4.74 11.15 -26.66
CA ASP A 327 4.09 12.47 -26.75
C ASP A 327 2.55 12.37 -26.74
N LEU A 328 1.97 11.17 -26.86
CA LEU A 328 0.52 10.97 -26.99
C LEU A 328 -0.26 11.58 -25.82
N ALA A 329 0.23 11.41 -24.58
CA ALA A 329 -0.40 11.95 -23.38
C ALA A 329 -0.40 13.49 -23.36
N LEU A 330 0.70 14.09 -23.85
CA LEU A 330 0.88 15.54 -23.95
C LEU A 330 0.03 16.14 -25.08
N LEU A 331 -0.01 15.47 -26.25
CA LEU A 331 -0.91 15.81 -27.35
C LEU A 331 -2.37 15.78 -26.93
N ALA A 332 -2.81 14.76 -26.18
CA ALA A 332 -4.16 14.67 -25.64
C ALA A 332 -4.47 15.83 -24.67
N ALA A 333 -3.51 16.24 -23.85
CA ALA A 333 -3.66 17.38 -22.93
C ALA A 333 -3.77 18.72 -23.69
N HIS A 334 -2.93 18.94 -24.71
CA HIS A 334 -3.02 20.15 -25.53
C HIS A 334 -4.26 20.15 -26.43
N ALA A 335 -4.73 19.00 -26.91
CA ALA A 335 -5.99 18.89 -27.65
C ALA A 335 -7.20 19.30 -26.80
N GLU A 336 -7.25 18.85 -25.56
CA GLU A 336 -8.28 19.26 -24.59
C GLU A 336 -8.20 20.76 -24.31
N GLY A 337 -6.99 21.28 -24.05
CA GLY A 337 -6.76 22.72 -23.86
C GLY A 337 -7.02 23.58 -25.10
N ALA A 338 -6.95 23.00 -26.31
CA ALA A 338 -7.23 23.65 -27.59
C ALA A 338 -8.72 23.66 -27.95
N GLY A 339 -9.55 22.97 -27.17
CA GLY A 339 -10.96 22.75 -27.47
C GLY A 339 -11.15 22.01 -28.80
N ASP A 340 -10.32 21.00 -29.06
CA ASP A 340 -10.37 20.16 -30.26
C ASP A 340 -10.80 18.73 -29.87
N PRO A 341 -12.12 18.43 -29.82
CA PRO A 341 -12.62 17.11 -29.45
C PRO A 341 -12.10 16.00 -30.37
N ALA A 342 -11.91 16.27 -31.67
CA ALA A 342 -11.44 15.26 -32.62
C ALA A 342 -10.01 14.83 -32.27
N ALA A 343 -9.12 15.77 -31.99
CA ALA A 343 -7.75 15.46 -31.56
C ALA A 343 -7.72 14.79 -30.17
N VAL A 344 -8.62 15.14 -29.25
CA VAL A 344 -8.73 14.44 -27.95
C VAL A 344 -9.09 12.96 -28.16
N LEU A 345 -10.09 12.69 -29.00
CA LEU A 345 -10.57 11.33 -29.28
C LEU A 345 -9.57 10.52 -30.13
N GLU A 346 -8.65 11.18 -30.83
CA GLU A 346 -7.50 10.55 -31.50
C GLU A 346 -6.40 10.18 -30.49
N TYR A 347 -5.91 11.14 -29.71
CA TYR A 347 -4.69 10.96 -28.92
C TYR A 347 -4.91 10.37 -27.53
N ALA A 348 -6.03 10.66 -26.86
CA ALA A 348 -6.25 10.19 -25.49
C ALA A 348 -6.42 8.65 -25.42
N PRO A 349 -7.21 7.99 -26.29
CA PRO A 349 -7.28 6.53 -26.28
C PRO A 349 -5.95 5.87 -26.67
N ALA A 350 -5.21 6.44 -27.62
CA ALA A 350 -3.88 5.97 -28.00
C ALA A 350 -2.88 6.10 -26.83
N ALA A 351 -2.89 7.23 -26.12
CA ALA A 351 -2.12 7.42 -24.89
C ALA A 351 -2.51 6.41 -23.81
N ALA A 352 -3.80 6.10 -23.69
CA ALA A 352 -4.28 5.12 -22.72
C ALA A 352 -3.76 3.71 -23.01
N VAL A 353 -3.79 3.29 -24.28
CA VAL A 353 -3.23 2.00 -24.71
C VAL A 353 -1.72 1.96 -24.48
N HIS A 354 -0.99 3.02 -24.85
CA HIS A 354 0.46 3.14 -24.67
C HIS A 354 0.89 3.10 -23.20
N ALA A 355 0.11 3.73 -22.32
CA ALA A 355 0.33 3.66 -20.88
C ALA A 355 0.02 2.27 -20.33
N ALA A 356 -1.06 1.62 -20.80
CA ALA A 356 -1.44 0.29 -20.37
C ALA A 356 -0.39 -0.78 -20.74
N THR A 357 0.23 -0.68 -21.91
CA THR A 357 1.31 -1.61 -22.33
C THR A 357 2.58 -1.46 -21.48
N ARG A 358 2.76 -0.34 -20.78
CA ARG A 358 3.87 -0.08 -19.84
C ARG A 358 3.50 -0.34 -18.38
N GLY A 359 2.32 -0.88 -18.10
CA GLY A 359 1.85 -1.10 -16.73
C GLY A 359 1.38 0.18 -16.01
N ALA A 360 1.38 1.35 -16.67
CA ALA A 360 0.91 2.63 -16.12
C ALA A 360 -0.63 2.72 -16.14
N HIS A 361 -1.31 1.77 -15.49
CA HIS A 361 -2.76 1.59 -15.59
C HIS A 361 -3.60 2.77 -15.08
N ARG A 362 -3.05 3.57 -14.15
CA ARG A 362 -3.71 4.80 -13.67
C ARG A 362 -3.68 5.93 -14.68
N GLU A 363 -2.55 6.08 -15.36
CA GLU A 363 -2.46 7.00 -16.48
C GLU A 363 -3.41 6.54 -17.59
N ALA A 364 -3.45 5.24 -17.89
CA ALA A 364 -4.40 4.70 -18.85
C ALA A 364 -5.86 5.02 -18.47
N ALA A 365 -6.24 4.86 -17.20
CA ALA A 365 -7.56 5.22 -16.71
C ALA A 365 -7.84 6.73 -16.86
N ALA A 366 -6.86 7.59 -16.52
CA ALA A 366 -7.01 9.04 -16.66
C ALA A 366 -7.18 9.47 -18.13
N GLN A 367 -6.47 8.84 -19.06
CA GLN A 367 -6.57 9.14 -20.49
C GLN A 367 -7.89 8.63 -21.08
N TYR A 368 -8.36 7.43 -20.71
CA TYR A 368 -9.71 6.99 -21.09
C TYR A 368 -10.79 7.91 -20.49
N ALA A 369 -10.65 8.35 -19.23
CA ALA A 369 -11.56 9.30 -18.61
C ALA A 369 -11.59 10.65 -19.34
N ARG A 370 -10.43 11.13 -19.83
CA ARG A 370 -10.34 12.31 -20.70
C ARG A 370 -11.12 12.10 -21.99
N ALA A 371 -10.91 10.98 -22.69
CA ALA A 371 -11.64 10.67 -23.92
C ALA A 371 -13.16 10.59 -23.68
N LEU A 372 -13.59 9.99 -22.56
CA LEU A 372 -14.99 9.82 -22.20
C LEU A 372 -15.75 11.14 -22.01
N ARG A 373 -15.08 12.25 -21.68
CA ARG A 373 -15.71 13.59 -21.60
C ARG A 373 -16.20 14.10 -22.95
N TYR A 374 -15.66 13.56 -24.05
CA TYR A 374 -15.99 13.93 -25.42
C TYR A 374 -16.66 12.77 -26.18
N ALA A 375 -17.03 11.69 -25.48
CA ALA A 375 -17.57 10.48 -26.10
C ALA A 375 -18.85 10.73 -26.91
N ASP A 376 -19.68 11.72 -26.54
CA ASP A 376 -20.92 12.05 -27.26
C ASP A 376 -20.70 12.41 -28.74
N CYS A 377 -19.47 12.78 -29.12
CA CYS A 377 -19.09 13.04 -30.52
C CYS A 377 -18.82 11.76 -31.33
N LEU A 378 -18.71 10.59 -30.69
CA LEU A 378 -18.41 9.31 -31.33
C LEU A 378 -19.67 8.49 -31.59
N PRO A 379 -19.64 7.55 -32.56
CA PRO A 379 -20.66 6.52 -32.68
C PRO A 379 -20.77 5.68 -31.40
N PRO A 380 -21.98 5.19 -31.03
CA PRO A 380 -22.17 4.45 -29.77
C PRO A 380 -21.22 3.26 -29.57
N ASP A 381 -20.84 2.55 -30.63
CA ASP A 381 -19.88 1.43 -30.57
C ASP A 381 -18.49 1.86 -30.06
N GLN A 382 -18.00 3.01 -30.53
CA GLN A 382 -16.70 3.54 -30.10
C GLN A 382 -16.79 4.13 -28.68
N GLN A 383 -17.90 4.78 -28.32
CA GLN A 383 -18.17 5.20 -26.94
C GLN A 383 -18.10 4.01 -25.97
N THR A 384 -18.74 2.91 -26.37
CA THR A 384 -18.76 1.67 -25.59
C THR A 384 -17.34 1.12 -25.43
N SER A 385 -16.56 1.09 -26.50
CA SER A 385 -15.16 0.64 -26.47
C SER A 385 -14.28 1.49 -25.52
N LEU A 386 -14.51 2.80 -25.42
CA LEU A 386 -13.84 3.65 -24.43
C LEU A 386 -14.22 3.30 -22.99
N LEU A 387 -15.50 3.00 -22.72
CA LEU A 387 -15.96 2.55 -21.40
C LEU A 387 -15.36 1.19 -21.02
N GLU A 388 -15.23 0.29 -21.98
CA GLU A 388 -14.57 -1.01 -21.80
C GLU A 388 -13.08 -0.83 -21.48
N GLY A 389 -12.37 0.02 -22.22
CA GLY A 389 -10.96 0.36 -21.95
C GLY A 389 -10.77 1.02 -20.59
N HIS A 390 -11.60 2.02 -20.27
CA HIS A 390 -11.61 2.69 -18.97
C HIS A 390 -11.83 1.71 -17.82
N SER A 391 -12.81 0.81 -17.97
CA SER A 391 -13.12 -0.22 -16.97
C SER A 391 -11.91 -1.11 -16.67
N GLN A 392 -11.22 -1.57 -17.72
CA GLN A 392 -10.04 -2.42 -17.58
C GLN A 392 -8.88 -1.68 -16.90
N ALA A 393 -8.62 -0.44 -17.32
CA ALA A 393 -7.55 0.38 -16.75
C ALA A 393 -7.81 0.72 -15.27
N CYS A 394 -9.04 1.14 -14.93
CA CYS A 394 -9.45 1.43 -13.56
C CYS A 394 -9.26 0.23 -12.64
N LEU A 395 -9.64 -0.97 -13.08
CA LEU A 395 -9.43 -2.16 -12.27
C LEU A 395 -7.95 -2.39 -11.97
N LEU A 396 -7.09 -2.40 -12.99
CA LEU A 396 -5.65 -2.66 -12.80
C LEU A 396 -5.01 -1.56 -11.93
N ALA A 397 -5.56 -0.34 -12.00
CA ALA A 397 -5.28 0.79 -11.12
C ALA A 397 -5.88 0.70 -9.70
N SER A 398 -6.64 -0.37 -9.40
CA SER A 398 -7.41 -0.60 -8.17
C SER A 398 -8.51 0.45 -7.86
N GLN A 399 -9.08 1.05 -8.90
CA GLN A 399 -10.25 1.94 -8.90
C GLN A 399 -11.52 1.14 -9.24
N LEU A 400 -11.89 0.21 -8.35
CA LEU A 400 -12.95 -0.78 -8.61
C LEU A 400 -14.32 -0.16 -8.86
N ALA A 401 -14.69 0.90 -8.13
CA ALA A 401 -16.02 1.50 -8.24
C ALA A 401 -16.25 2.13 -9.62
N GLU A 402 -15.28 2.93 -10.07
CA GLU A 402 -15.26 3.57 -11.38
C GLU A 402 -15.22 2.54 -12.52
N GLY A 403 -14.42 1.48 -12.33
CA GLY A 403 -14.32 0.38 -13.29
C GLY A 403 -15.62 -0.40 -13.46
N VAL A 404 -16.32 -0.70 -12.35
CA VAL A 404 -17.63 -1.36 -12.35
C VAL A 404 -18.71 -0.46 -12.97
N ALA A 405 -18.71 0.84 -12.66
CA ALA A 405 -19.67 1.79 -13.22
C ALA A 405 -19.52 1.89 -14.75
N SER A 406 -18.29 1.94 -15.25
CA SER A 406 -17.99 2.00 -16.67
C SER A 406 -18.45 0.73 -17.39
N ARG A 407 -18.14 -0.46 -16.84
CA ARG A 407 -18.56 -1.72 -17.44
C ARG A 407 -20.07 -1.90 -17.47
N ARG A 408 -20.79 -1.49 -16.41
CA ARG A 408 -22.26 -1.52 -16.40
C ARG A 408 -22.86 -0.69 -17.53
N THR A 409 -22.26 0.46 -17.81
CA THR A 409 -22.70 1.33 -18.89
C THR A 409 -22.42 0.66 -20.24
N ALA A 410 -21.24 0.06 -20.41
CA ALA A 410 -20.90 -0.70 -21.62
C ALA A 410 -21.89 -1.86 -21.89
N VAL A 411 -22.23 -2.68 -20.89
CA VAL A 411 -23.24 -3.75 -21.00
C VAL A 411 -24.57 -3.22 -21.54
N LYS A 412 -25.06 -2.09 -20.99
CA LYS A 412 -26.33 -1.48 -21.43
C LYS A 412 -26.24 -1.01 -22.88
N GLN A 413 -25.12 -0.42 -23.28
CA GLN A 413 -24.91 0.07 -24.64
C GLN A 413 -24.77 -1.08 -25.65
N ARG A 414 -24.00 -2.14 -25.35
CA ARG A 414 -23.92 -3.35 -26.18
C ARG A 414 -25.27 -4.01 -26.40
N ARG A 415 -26.09 -4.09 -25.34
CA ARG A 415 -27.46 -4.59 -25.43
C ARG A 415 -28.32 -3.73 -26.36
N ALA A 416 -28.25 -2.41 -26.22
CA ALA A 416 -29.01 -1.49 -27.08
C ALA A 416 -28.57 -1.55 -28.55
N LEU A 417 -27.29 -1.83 -28.81
CA LEU A 417 -26.75 -2.04 -30.15
C LEU A 417 -27.09 -3.41 -30.76
N GLY A 418 -27.64 -4.34 -29.98
CA GLY A 418 -27.91 -5.71 -30.42
C GLY A 418 -26.67 -6.58 -30.58
N ASP A 419 -25.50 -6.12 -30.12
CA ASP A 419 -24.24 -6.89 -30.14
C ASP A 419 -24.21 -7.86 -28.97
N ARG A 420 -24.88 -8.99 -29.16
CA ARG A 420 -25.04 -10.04 -28.13
C ARG A 420 -23.72 -10.68 -27.73
N LEU A 421 -22.74 -10.77 -28.64
CA LEU A 421 -21.45 -11.37 -28.33
C LEU A 421 -20.67 -10.49 -27.34
N ARG A 422 -20.55 -9.20 -27.64
CA ARG A 422 -19.89 -8.23 -26.75
C ARG A 422 -20.67 -7.98 -25.47
N GLU A 423 -22.01 -7.98 -25.51
CA GLU A 423 -22.84 -7.94 -24.30
C GLU A 423 -22.47 -9.08 -23.34
N GLY A 424 -22.35 -10.31 -23.85
CA GLY A 424 -21.95 -11.47 -23.07
C GLY A 424 -20.54 -11.35 -22.50
N GLU A 425 -19.58 -10.84 -23.30
CA GLU A 425 -18.22 -10.60 -22.86
C GLU A 425 -18.14 -9.52 -21.76
N ASP A 426 -18.89 -8.43 -21.90
CA ASP A 426 -18.95 -7.35 -20.92
C ASP A 426 -19.61 -7.80 -19.61
N LEU A 427 -20.67 -8.61 -19.69
CA LEU A 427 -21.29 -9.22 -18.52
C LEU A 427 -20.29 -10.13 -17.79
N ARG A 428 -19.52 -10.94 -18.51
CA ARG A 428 -18.45 -11.75 -17.91
C ARG A 428 -17.42 -10.87 -17.20
N TRP A 429 -16.92 -9.82 -17.84
CA TRP A 429 -15.97 -8.91 -17.19
C TRP A 429 -16.57 -8.21 -15.96
N LEU A 430 -17.81 -7.74 -16.05
CA LEU A 430 -18.52 -7.15 -14.92
C LEU A 430 -18.62 -8.14 -13.76
N SER A 431 -18.96 -9.39 -14.05
CA SER A 431 -19.01 -10.48 -13.06
C SER A 431 -17.66 -10.66 -12.34
N CYS A 432 -16.55 -10.68 -13.08
CA CYS A 432 -15.21 -10.81 -12.48
C CYS A 432 -14.87 -9.66 -11.51
N TRP A 433 -15.37 -8.44 -11.78
CA TRP A 433 -15.07 -7.25 -10.97
C TRP A 433 -16.00 -7.04 -9.78
N LEU A 434 -17.22 -7.58 -9.85
CA LEU A 434 -18.16 -7.49 -8.74
C LEU A 434 -17.72 -8.32 -7.53
N TRP A 435 -17.05 -9.45 -7.75
CA TRP A 435 -16.56 -10.30 -6.67
C TRP A 435 -15.54 -9.59 -5.75
N PRO A 436 -14.40 -9.04 -6.25
CA PRO A 436 -13.45 -8.32 -5.40
C PRO A 436 -14.02 -7.02 -4.83
N ALA A 437 -15.07 -6.46 -5.44
CA ALA A 437 -15.83 -5.34 -4.91
C ALA A 437 -16.79 -5.74 -3.76
N GLY A 438 -16.85 -7.01 -3.37
CA GLY A 438 -17.67 -7.51 -2.27
C GLY A 438 -19.14 -7.76 -2.63
N ARG A 439 -19.48 -7.83 -3.93
CA ARG A 439 -20.85 -7.99 -4.44
C ARG A 439 -21.03 -9.38 -5.05
N THR A 440 -20.85 -10.44 -4.26
CA THR A 440 -20.74 -11.82 -4.76
C THR A 440 -22.07 -12.33 -5.32
N ALA A 441 -23.20 -12.02 -4.68
CA ALA A 441 -24.51 -12.44 -5.18
C ALA A 441 -24.80 -11.88 -6.58
N GLU A 442 -24.43 -10.62 -6.80
CA GLU A 442 -24.59 -10.01 -8.11
C GLU A 442 -23.53 -10.46 -9.11
N ALA A 443 -22.30 -10.71 -8.68
CA ALA A 443 -21.27 -11.32 -9.52
C ALA A 443 -21.81 -12.63 -10.12
N ARG A 444 -22.34 -13.53 -9.28
CA ARG A 444 -22.94 -14.80 -9.73
C ARG A 444 -24.06 -14.59 -10.73
N GLN A 445 -25.02 -13.72 -10.42
CA GLN A 445 -26.14 -13.46 -11.32
C GLN A 445 -25.66 -12.90 -12.67
N THR A 446 -24.72 -11.96 -12.65
CA THR A 446 -24.15 -11.37 -13.87
C THR A 446 -23.38 -12.42 -14.69
N GLY A 447 -22.66 -13.34 -14.04
CA GLY A 447 -21.98 -14.45 -14.70
C GLY A 447 -22.95 -15.43 -15.36
N LEU A 448 -24.07 -15.74 -14.69
CA LEU A 448 -25.13 -16.57 -15.27
C LEU A 448 -25.78 -15.87 -16.47
N ASP A 449 -26.00 -14.56 -16.39
CA ASP A 449 -26.51 -13.75 -17.50
C ASP A 449 -25.55 -13.81 -18.70
N ALA A 450 -24.24 -13.68 -18.47
CA ALA A 450 -23.22 -13.80 -19.52
C ALA A 450 -23.31 -15.14 -20.25
N VAL A 451 -23.38 -16.26 -19.50
CA VAL A 451 -23.52 -17.60 -20.10
C VAL A 451 -24.83 -17.73 -20.87
N ARG A 452 -25.96 -17.29 -20.31
CA ARG A 452 -27.27 -17.34 -21.00
C ARG A 452 -27.26 -16.57 -22.32
N VAL A 453 -26.60 -15.41 -22.36
CA VAL A 453 -26.45 -14.62 -23.60
C VAL A 453 -25.62 -15.38 -24.63
N LEU A 454 -24.48 -15.93 -24.20
CA LEU A 454 -23.50 -16.57 -25.08
C LEU A 454 -23.90 -17.97 -25.55
N GLU A 455 -24.66 -18.73 -24.76
CA GLU A 455 -25.25 -20.03 -25.16
C GLU A 455 -26.27 -19.88 -26.30
N GLY A 456 -26.88 -18.70 -26.44
CA GLY A 456 -27.77 -18.37 -27.56
C GLY A 456 -27.05 -18.08 -28.87
N LEU A 457 -25.72 -18.09 -28.89
CA LEU A 457 -24.87 -17.82 -30.05
C LEU A 457 -24.10 -19.07 -30.47
N ARG A 458 -23.34 -18.98 -31.59
CA ARG A 458 -22.39 -20.03 -31.94
C ARG A 458 -21.31 -20.13 -30.84
N PRO A 459 -20.98 -21.33 -30.33
CA PRO A 459 -19.94 -21.48 -29.32
C PRO A 459 -18.61 -20.89 -29.77
N GLY A 460 -17.94 -20.17 -28.86
CA GLY A 460 -16.68 -19.47 -29.10
C GLY A 460 -15.83 -19.37 -27.83
N ARG A 461 -14.71 -18.63 -27.91
CA ARG A 461 -13.79 -18.39 -26.79
C ARG A 461 -14.46 -17.63 -25.64
N GLU A 462 -15.39 -16.75 -25.97
CA GLU A 462 -16.16 -15.93 -25.05
C GLU A 462 -17.01 -16.82 -24.13
N LEU A 463 -17.68 -17.83 -24.70
CA LEU A 463 -18.47 -18.79 -23.92
C LEU A 463 -17.58 -19.67 -23.03
N ALA A 464 -16.40 -20.09 -23.52
CA ALA A 464 -15.42 -20.83 -22.72
C ALA A 464 -14.99 -20.02 -21.47
N ARG A 465 -14.68 -18.74 -21.66
CA ARG A 465 -14.31 -17.82 -20.57
C ARG A 465 -15.48 -17.51 -19.63
N ALA A 466 -16.71 -17.50 -20.13
CA ALA A 466 -17.90 -17.31 -19.30
C ALA A 466 -18.15 -18.52 -18.39
N TYR A 467 -17.99 -19.75 -18.89
CA TYR A 467 -18.01 -20.95 -18.04
C TYR A 467 -16.85 -20.98 -17.05
N LEU A 468 -15.65 -20.55 -17.44
CA LEU A 468 -14.54 -20.42 -16.49
C LEU A 468 -14.87 -19.46 -15.35
N ASN A 469 -15.48 -18.30 -15.66
CA ASN A 469 -15.91 -17.35 -14.64
C ASN A 469 -16.96 -17.96 -13.69
N LEU A 470 -17.92 -18.76 -14.18
CA LEU A 470 -18.83 -19.49 -13.30
C LEU A 470 -18.13 -20.58 -12.49
N CYS A 471 -17.15 -21.28 -13.06
CA CYS A 471 -16.32 -22.26 -12.35
C CYS A 471 -15.55 -21.60 -11.19
N GLN A 472 -14.93 -20.44 -11.44
CA GLN A 472 -14.27 -19.62 -10.43
C GLN A 472 -15.22 -19.21 -9.30
N LEU A 473 -16.36 -18.62 -9.64
CA LEU A 473 -17.36 -18.17 -8.66
C LEU A 473 -17.91 -19.34 -7.85
N ALA A 474 -18.26 -20.46 -8.50
CA ALA A 474 -18.71 -21.66 -7.81
C ALA A 474 -17.66 -22.19 -6.83
N CYS A 475 -16.37 -22.11 -7.16
CA CYS A 475 -15.29 -22.47 -6.24
C CYS A 475 -15.17 -21.47 -5.07
N TYR A 476 -15.24 -20.15 -5.32
CA TYR A 476 -15.13 -19.12 -4.28
C TYR A 476 -16.33 -19.11 -3.33
N GLU A 477 -17.51 -19.43 -3.84
CA GLU A 477 -18.75 -19.51 -3.10
C GLU A 477 -18.97 -20.89 -2.46
N HIS A 478 -18.01 -21.81 -2.58
CA HIS A 478 -18.05 -23.15 -1.99
C HIS A 478 -19.27 -23.96 -2.44
N GLU A 479 -19.63 -23.88 -3.72
CA GLU A 479 -20.59 -24.80 -4.30
C GLU A 479 -20.02 -26.24 -4.31
N GLY A 480 -20.90 -27.24 -4.40
CA GLY A 480 -20.47 -28.63 -4.38
C GLY A 480 -19.53 -28.97 -5.54
N VAL A 481 -18.61 -29.93 -5.33
CA VAL A 481 -17.60 -30.35 -6.33
C VAL A 481 -18.21 -30.61 -7.70
N ALA A 482 -19.40 -31.24 -7.76
CA ALA A 482 -20.11 -31.52 -9.00
C ALA A 482 -20.52 -30.24 -9.77
N ALA A 483 -20.91 -29.16 -9.07
CA ALA A 483 -21.27 -27.90 -9.70
C ALA A 483 -20.04 -27.22 -10.33
N VAL A 484 -18.92 -27.18 -9.59
CA VAL A 484 -17.64 -26.67 -10.10
C VAL A 484 -17.17 -27.49 -11.32
N ALA A 485 -17.20 -28.82 -11.20
CA ALA A 485 -16.83 -29.73 -12.28
C ALA A 485 -17.68 -29.53 -13.54
N THR A 486 -19.00 -29.33 -13.40
CA THR A 486 -19.90 -29.09 -14.53
C THR A 486 -19.47 -27.86 -15.36
N TYR A 487 -19.15 -26.76 -14.71
CA TYR A 487 -18.67 -25.57 -15.42
C TYR A 487 -17.24 -25.76 -15.95
N ALA A 488 -16.37 -26.44 -15.19
CA ALA A 488 -15.01 -26.72 -15.60
C ALA A 488 -14.95 -27.60 -16.86
N GLU A 489 -15.74 -28.68 -16.93
CA GLU A 489 -15.81 -29.58 -18.09
C GLU A 489 -16.23 -28.82 -19.35
N LYS A 490 -17.25 -27.96 -19.25
CA LYS A 490 -17.69 -27.12 -20.37
C LYS A 490 -16.62 -26.10 -20.77
N ALA A 491 -15.95 -25.47 -19.80
CA ALA A 491 -14.86 -24.53 -20.07
C ALA A 491 -13.65 -25.23 -20.72
N ILE A 492 -13.27 -26.41 -20.25
CA ILE A 492 -12.16 -27.22 -20.78
C ILE A 492 -12.49 -27.68 -22.20
N ALA A 493 -13.67 -28.25 -22.44
CA ALA A 493 -14.05 -28.73 -23.77
C ALA A 493 -14.01 -27.61 -24.83
N LEU A 494 -14.51 -26.42 -24.49
CA LEU A 494 -14.44 -25.27 -25.39
C LEU A 494 -13.01 -24.68 -25.46
N GLY A 495 -12.29 -24.65 -24.34
CA GLY A 495 -10.90 -24.17 -24.28
C GLY A 495 -9.97 -25.01 -25.14
N GLU A 496 -10.09 -26.33 -25.12
CA GLU A 496 -9.35 -27.25 -25.98
C GLU A 496 -9.75 -27.08 -27.45
N ARG A 497 -11.06 -26.99 -27.74
CA ARG A 497 -11.58 -26.77 -29.10
C ARG A 497 -11.09 -25.46 -29.74
N PHE A 498 -10.91 -24.40 -28.95
CA PHE A 498 -10.50 -23.08 -29.44
C PHE A 498 -9.07 -22.69 -29.05
N GLU A 499 -8.28 -23.66 -28.57
CA GLU A 499 -6.86 -23.50 -28.21
C GLU A 499 -6.59 -22.39 -27.17
N ASP A 500 -7.50 -22.20 -26.20
CA ASP A 500 -7.31 -21.29 -25.07
C ASP A 500 -6.77 -22.07 -23.85
N ALA A 501 -5.44 -22.27 -23.83
CA ALA A 501 -4.75 -22.99 -22.77
C ALA A 501 -4.86 -22.33 -21.39
N GLY A 502 -5.13 -21.02 -21.34
CA GLY A 502 -5.37 -20.29 -20.08
C GLY A 502 -6.66 -20.77 -19.43
N VAL A 503 -7.74 -20.86 -20.22
CA VAL A 503 -9.03 -21.38 -19.75
C VAL A 503 -8.92 -22.79 -19.20
N VAL A 504 -8.23 -23.68 -19.92
CA VAL A 504 -8.07 -25.09 -19.51
C VAL A 504 -7.34 -25.20 -18.17
N VAL A 505 -6.21 -24.49 -18.01
CA VAL A 505 -5.44 -24.56 -16.76
C VAL A 505 -6.21 -24.00 -15.57
N GLN A 506 -6.87 -22.86 -15.74
CA GLN A 506 -7.63 -22.26 -14.64
C GLN A 506 -8.84 -23.13 -14.26
N ALA A 507 -9.54 -23.73 -15.23
CA ALA A 507 -10.66 -24.63 -14.94
C ALA A 507 -10.21 -25.89 -14.19
N ARG A 508 -9.05 -26.47 -14.54
CA ARG A 508 -8.45 -27.59 -13.82
C ARG A 508 -8.04 -27.20 -12.40
N PHE A 509 -7.45 -26.01 -12.22
CA PHE A 509 -7.13 -25.49 -10.88
C PHE A 509 -8.37 -25.40 -9.99
N HIS A 510 -9.46 -24.78 -10.46
CA HIS A 510 -10.66 -24.60 -9.63
C HIS A 510 -11.37 -25.93 -9.33
N THR A 511 -11.31 -26.89 -10.26
CA THR A 511 -11.77 -28.26 -9.99
C THR A 511 -10.96 -28.92 -8.88
N ALA A 512 -9.62 -28.84 -8.96
CA ALA A 512 -8.73 -29.36 -7.93
C ALA A 512 -8.93 -28.65 -6.58
N ALA A 513 -9.12 -27.34 -6.58
CA ALA A 513 -9.39 -26.54 -5.38
C ALA A 513 -10.71 -26.96 -4.71
N ALA A 514 -11.78 -27.19 -5.47
CA ALA A 514 -13.05 -27.65 -4.93
C ALA A 514 -12.95 -29.05 -4.29
N ARG A 515 -12.22 -29.98 -4.93
CA ARG A 515 -11.92 -31.30 -4.35
C ARG A 515 -11.07 -31.16 -3.09
N MET A 516 -10.14 -30.22 -3.09
CA MET A 516 -9.28 -30.00 -1.93
C MET A 516 -10.06 -29.52 -0.71
N LEU A 517 -11.04 -28.62 -0.91
CA LEU A 517 -11.90 -28.14 0.17
C LEU A 517 -12.90 -29.19 0.67
N SER A 518 -13.40 -30.05 -0.22
CA SER A 518 -14.50 -31.00 0.10
C SER A 518 -14.00 -32.40 0.48
N GLU A 519 -12.98 -32.89 -0.20
CA GLU A 519 -12.46 -34.27 -0.16
C GLU A 519 -11.05 -34.34 0.47
N GLY A 520 -10.33 -33.22 0.58
CA GLY A 520 -8.99 -33.15 1.14
C GLY A 520 -7.86 -33.53 0.17
N CYS A 521 -8.15 -33.71 -1.13
CA CYS A 521 -7.18 -34.04 -2.18
C CYS A 521 -7.11 -32.95 -3.27
N GLY A 522 -5.99 -32.81 -3.98
CA GLY A 522 -5.84 -31.84 -5.09
C GLY A 522 -4.90 -30.66 -4.84
N TRP A 523 -4.20 -30.62 -3.70
CA TRP A 523 -3.20 -29.58 -3.41
C TRP A 523 -2.06 -29.57 -4.45
N GLU A 524 -1.55 -30.75 -4.81
CA GLU A 524 -0.48 -30.92 -5.79
C GLU A 524 -0.89 -30.47 -7.19
N ASP A 525 -2.13 -30.78 -7.61
CA ASP A 525 -2.69 -30.32 -8.88
C ASP A 525 -2.81 -28.78 -8.92
N CYS A 526 -3.25 -28.16 -7.80
CA CYS A 526 -3.31 -26.71 -7.69
C CYS A 526 -1.91 -26.07 -7.77
N GLU A 527 -0.93 -26.65 -7.06
CA GLU A 527 0.47 -26.22 -7.08
C GLU A 527 1.08 -26.31 -8.49
N GLN A 528 0.80 -27.40 -9.21
CA GLN A 528 1.27 -27.59 -10.57
C GLN A 528 0.64 -26.57 -11.53
N ALA A 529 -0.65 -26.29 -11.40
CA ALA A 529 -1.33 -25.29 -12.22
C ALA A 529 -0.77 -23.87 -11.99
N VAL A 530 -0.53 -23.49 -10.73
CA VAL A 530 0.09 -22.19 -10.38
C VAL A 530 1.50 -22.09 -10.95
N SER A 531 2.33 -23.11 -10.72
CA SER A 531 3.71 -23.14 -11.19
C SER A 531 3.79 -23.11 -12.72
N GLY A 532 2.91 -23.84 -13.40
CA GLY A 532 2.80 -23.83 -14.86
C GLY A 532 2.29 -22.50 -15.42
N ALA A 533 1.40 -21.78 -14.71
CA ALA A 533 0.99 -20.43 -15.10
C ALA A 533 2.15 -19.42 -14.93
N MET A 534 2.91 -19.51 -13.83
CA MET A 534 4.08 -18.67 -13.61
C MET A 534 5.18 -18.90 -14.66
N ALA A 535 5.42 -20.15 -15.05
CA ALA A 535 6.43 -20.52 -16.05
C ALA A 535 6.09 -20.03 -17.48
N ARG A 536 4.80 -19.91 -17.82
CA ARG A 536 4.33 -19.37 -19.10
C ARG A 536 4.30 -17.84 -19.16
N ASP A 537 4.69 -17.18 -18.06
CA ASP A 537 4.64 -15.72 -17.86
C ASP A 537 3.32 -15.09 -18.31
N VAL A 538 2.21 -15.62 -17.79
CA VAL A 538 0.86 -15.01 -17.87
C VAL A 538 0.56 -14.33 -16.54
N PRO A 539 0.95 -13.05 -16.32
CA PRO A 539 1.06 -12.46 -14.98
C PRO A 539 -0.26 -12.43 -14.21
N VAL A 540 -1.33 -12.02 -14.87
CA VAL A 540 -2.65 -11.86 -14.25
C VAL A 540 -3.21 -13.20 -13.79
N ASP A 541 -3.15 -14.22 -14.67
CA ASP A 541 -3.62 -15.57 -14.37
C ASP A 541 -2.82 -16.19 -13.22
N ALA A 542 -1.48 -16.13 -13.32
CA ALA A 542 -0.61 -16.67 -12.28
C ALA A 542 -0.80 -15.96 -10.93
N GLY A 543 -0.98 -14.64 -10.92
CA GLY A 543 -1.28 -13.86 -9.72
C GLY A 543 -2.61 -14.24 -9.08
N LEU A 544 -3.66 -14.45 -9.88
CA LEU A 544 -4.97 -14.92 -9.43
C LEU A 544 -4.89 -16.31 -8.79
N LEU A 545 -4.23 -17.27 -9.46
CA LEU A 545 -4.09 -18.64 -8.96
C LEU A 545 -3.24 -18.68 -7.68
N ALA A 546 -2.17 -17.89 -7.61
CA ALA A 546 -1.32 -17.78 -6.43
C ALA A 546 -2.08 -17.19 -5.22
N LEU A 547 -2.92 -16.17 -5.46
CA LEU A 547 -3.84 -15.64 -4.44
C LEU A 547 -4.83 -16.73 -3.97
N GLY A 548 -5.39 -17.51 -4.90
CA GLY A 548 -6.23 -18.65 -4.59
C GLY A 548 -5.56 -19.63 -3.63
N MET A 549 -4.29 -19.98 -3.88
CA MET A 549 -3.51 -20.84 -2.97
C MET A 549 -3.34 -20.26 -1.57
N CYS A 550 -3.12 -18.94 -1.45
CA CYS A 550 -3.01 -18.27 -0.15
C CYS A 550 -4.30 -18.43 0.66
N TRP A 551 -5.44 -18.23 0.01
CA TRP A 551 -6.75 -18.33 0.62
C TRP A 551 -7.08 -19.78 1.02
N LEU A 552 -6.88 -20.73 0.12
CA LEU A 552 -7.13 -22.16 0.37
C LEU A 552 -6.30 -22.68 1.55
N ALA A 553 -5.01 -22.33 1.61
CA ALA A 553 -4.13 -22.75 2.70
C ALA A 553 -4.55 -22.15 4.05
N ALA A 554 -4.93 -20.87 4.07
CA ALA A 554 -5.37 -20.19 5.28
C ALA A 554 -6.69 -20.78 5.82
N LEU A 555 -7.62 -21.12 4.91
CA LEU A 555 -8.91 -21.74 5.23
C LEU A 555 -8.75 -23.17 5.80
N GLN A 556 -7.83 -23.96 5.24
CA GLN A 556 -7.48 -25.30 5.77
C GLN A 556 -6.59 -25.25 7.02
N ARG A 557 -6.26 -24.05 7.51
CA ARG A 557 -5.47 -23.85 8.73
C ARG A 557 -4.06 -24.46 8.65
N ASP A 558 -3.52 -24.67 7.46
CA ASP A 558 -2.16 -25.23 7.30
C ASP A 558 -1.12 -24.10 7.32
N ALA A 559 -0.43 -23.96 8.47
CA ALA A 559 0.53 -22.88 8.69
C ALA A 559 1.71 -22.90 7.70
N ALA A 560 2.23 -24.08 7.36
CA ALA A 560 3.38 -24.22 6.48
C ALA A 560 3.00 -23.86 5.04
N ARG A 561 1.90 -24.43 4.55
CA ARG A 561 1.36 -24.14 3.22
C ARG A 561 0.97 -22.67 3.07
N THR A 562 0.36 -22.08 4.10
CA THR A 562 -0.03 -20.66 4.06
C THR A 562 1.18 -19.76 3.93
N THR A 563 2.24 -20.02 4.72
CA THR A 563 3.47 -19.23 4.69
C THR A 563 4.15 -19.31 3.33
N ALA A 564 4.26 -20.53 2.76
CA ALA A 564 4.85 -20.74 1.45
C ALA A 564 4.04 -20.06 0.33
N ALA A 565 2.71 -20.23 0.32
CA ALA A 565 1.83 -19.66 -0.68
C ALA A 565 1.87 -18.12 -0.66
N VAL A 566 1.77 -17.51 0.52
CA VAL A 566 1.80 -16.04 0.68
C VAL A 566 3.14 -15.48 0.25
N SER A 567 4.26 -16.09 0.66
CA SER A 567 5.58 -15.60 0.25
C SER A 567 5.75 -15.65 -1.27
N ARG A 568 5.31 -16.74 -1.92
CA ARG A 568 5.40 -16.87 -3.38
C ARG A 568 4.50 -15.85 -4.08
N ALA A 569 3.26 -15.69 -3.62
CA ALA A 569 2.31 -14.77 -4.23
C ALA A 569 2.74 -13.30 -4.06
N GLU A 570 3.19 -12.88 -2.88
CA GLU A 570 3.66 -11.51 -2.65
C GLU A 570 4.87 -11.19 -3.52
N THR A 571 5.89 -12.06 -3.57
CA THR A 571 7.06 -11.84 -4.43
C THR A 571 6.65 -11.74 -5.89
N TYR A 572 5.91 -12.73 -6.39
CA TYR A 572 5.49 -12.75 -7.80
C TYR A 572 4.67 -11.52 -8.20
N CYS A 573 3.72 -11.11 -7.35
CA CYS A 573 2.84 -9.99 -7.65
C CYS A 573 3.55 -8.65 -7.54
N LEU A 574 4.45 -8.46 -6.55
CA LEU A 574 5.24 -7.24 -6.44
C LEU A 574 6.24 -7.09 -7.59
N ASP A 575 6.83 -8.19 -8.06
CA ASP A 575 7.76 -8.18 -9.20
C ASP A 575 7.07 -7.87 -10.54
N ARG A 576 5.74 -7.89 -10.58
CA ARG A 576 4.88 -7.73 -11.78
C ARG A 576 3.87 -6.59 -11.65
N ASP A 577 4.03 -5.73 -10.65
CA ASP A 577 3.15 -4.58 -10.38
C ASP A 577 1.66 -4.94 -10.21
N LEU A 578 1.40 -6.16 -9.75
CA LEU A 578 0.07 -6.74 -9.50
C LEU A 578 -0.43 -6.41 -8.09
N LEU A 579 -0.49 -5.12 -7.76
CA LEU A 579 -0.70 -4.62 -6.40
C LEU A 579 -2.00 -5.14 -5.73
N SER A 580 -3.11 -5.22 -6.47
CA SER A 580 -4.38 -5.72 -5.93
C SER A 580 -4.26 -7.17 -5.44
N TYR A 581 -3.59 -8.04 -6.21
CA TYR A 581 -3.35 -9.43 -5.84
C TYR A 581 -2.36 -9.55 -4.67
N ALA A 582 -1.32 -8.71 -4.63
CA ALA A 582 -0.38 -8.66 -3.51
C ALA A 582 -1.08 -8.26 -2.19
N LEU A 583 -1.98 -7.28 -2.24
CA LEU A 583 -2.79 -6.87 -1.08
C LEU A 583 -3.77 -7.97 -0.64
N GLY A 584 -4.37 -8.69 -1.58
CA GLY A 584 -5.17 -9.89 -1.31
C GLY A 584 -4.37 -11.00 -0.64
N ALA A 585 -3.16 -11.29 -1.14
CA ALA A 585 -2.27 -12.31 -0.59
C ALA A 585 -1.85 -11.95 0.85
N ARG A 586 -1.57 -10.66 1.09
CA ARG A 586 -1.28 -10.13 2.43
C ARG A 586 -2.46 -10.25 3.39
N ALA A 587 -3.68 -10.00 2.92
CA ALA A 587 -4.88 -10.20 3.72
C ALA A 587 -5.03 -11.68 4.13
N CYS A 588 -4.82 -12.62 3.21
CA CYS A 588 -4.79 -14.06 3.51
C CYS A 588 -3.65 -14.42 4.48
N GLY A 589 -2.47 -13.82 4.30
CA GLY A 589 -1.33 -13.99 5.19
C GLY A 589 -1.60 -13.50 6.62
N SER A 590 -2.35 -12.42 6.79
CA SER A 590 -2.76 -11.95 8.12
C SER A 590 -3.64 -12.98 8.84
N TRP A 591 -4.51 -13.68 8.11
CA TRP A 591 -5.30 -14.79 8.62
C TRP A 591 -4.43 -16.01 8.95
N GLY A 592 -3.47 -16.36 8.10
CA GLY A 592 -2.48 -17.39 8.40
C GLY A 592 -1.70 -17.12 9.70
N LEU A 593 -1.25 -15.88 9.90
CA LEU A 593 -0.56 -15.45 11.13
C LEU A 593 -1.46 -15.52 12.36
N LEU A 594 -2.76 -15.23 12.21
CA LEU A 594 -3.75 -15.39 13.28
C LEU A 594 -3.86 -16.85 13.72
N ASN A 595 -3.91 -17.78 12.76
CA ASN A 595 -4.00 -19.23 12.99
C ASN A 595 -2.76 -19.74 13.72
N GLN A 596 -1.58 -19.25 13.34
CA GLN A 596 -0.30 -19.58 13.97
C GLN A 596 -0.12 -19.04 15.39
N GLY A 597 -1.03 -18.21 15.89
CA GLY A 597 -0.88 -17.54 17.19
C GLY A 597 0.02 -16.30 17.18
N LEU A 598 0.46 -15.83 16.00
CA LEU A 598 1.33 -14.67 15.82
C LEU A 598 0.54 -13.37 15.75
N TRP A 599 -0.27 -13.09 16.76
CA TRP A 599 -1.32 -12.06 16.71
C TRP A 599 -0.84 -10.63 16.51
N THR A 600 0.35 -10.27 17.03
CA THR A 600 0.93 -8.95 16.76
C THR A 600 1.23 -8.79 15.28
N ARG A 601 1.88 -9.79 14.66
CA ARG A 601 2.19 -9.78 13.23
C ARG A 601 0.92 -9.83 12.38
N ALA A 602 -0.09 -10.59 12.81
CA ALA A 602 -1.40 -10.62 12.15
C ALA A 602 -2.08 -9.24 12.15
N ALA A 603 -2.03 -8.54 13.28
CA ALA A 603 -2.57 -7.18 13.41
C ALA A 603 -1.79 -6.18 12.54
N ASP A 604 -0.46 -6.22 12.56
CA ASP A 604 0.38 -5.35 11.74
C ASP A 604 0.14 -5.57 10.24
N ALA A 605 0.05 -6.83 9.81
CA ALA A 605 -0.26 -7.17 8.42
C ALA A 605 -1.65 -6.68 8.01
N SER A 606 -2.65 -6.85 8.88
CA SER A 606 -4.01 -6.36 8.64
C SER A 606 -4.06 -4.84 8.54
N GLN A 607 -3.37 -4.13 9.43
CA GLN A 607 -3.31 -2.67 9.41
C GLN A 607 -2.69 -2.14 8.11
N LYS A 608 -1.64 -2.80 7.60
CA LYS A 608 -1.03 -2.46 6.31
C LYS A 608 -2.00 -2.60 5.13
N VAL A 609 -2.86 -3.62 5.16
CA VAL A 609 -3.94 -3.77 4.17
C VAL A 609 -4.94 -2.62 4.30
N LEU A 610 -5.37 -2.29 5.53
CA LEU A 610 -6.39 -1.25 5.74
C LEU A 610 -5.92 0.18 5.45
N SER A 611 -4.64 0.47 5.71
CA SER A 611 -4.05 1.78 5.42
C SER A 611 -3.84 2.04 3.94
N HIS A 612 -3.84 0.99 3.10
CA HIS A 612 -3.61 1.15 1.67
C HIS A 612 -4.91 1.56 0.94
N PRO A 613 -4.93 2.72 0.23
CA PRO A 613 -6.14 3.20 -0.45
C PRO A 613 -6.69 2.25 -1.51
N SER A 614 -5.80 1.53 -2.20
CA SER A 614 -6.14 0.58 -3.26
C SER A 614 -6.62 -0.80 -2.77
N SER A 615 -6.73 -1.04 -1.46
CA SER A 615 -7.10 -2.38 -0.98
C SER A 615 -8.53 -2.73 -1.36
N PRO A 616 -8.78 -3.89 -1.99
CA PRO A 616 -10.13 -4.28 -2.41
C PRO A 616 -11.03 -4.52 -1.19
N PRO A 617 -12.35 -4.22 -1.29
CA PRO A 617 -13.31 -4.42 -0.20
C PRO A 617 -13.24 -5.79 0.46
N VAL A 618 -13.13 -6.87 -0.32
CA VAL A 618 -13.00 -8.25 0.20
C VAL A 618 -11.76 -8.41 1.09
N GLY A 619 -10.60 -7.91 0.63
CA GLY A 619 -9.35 -7.96 1.40
C GLY A 619 -9.40 -7.11 2.67
N ARG A 620 -10.08 -5.95 2.62
CA ARG A 620 -10.31 -5.09 3.78
C ARG A 620 -11.23 -5.74 4.80
N ALA A 621 -12.31 -6.39 4.35
CA ALA A 621 -13.23 -7.13 5.23
C ALA A 621 -12.50 -8.27 5.95
N LEU A 622 -11.65 -9.03 5.24
CA LEU A 622 -10.82 -10.07 5.85
C LEU A 622 -9.86 -9.49 6.91
N ALA A 623 -9.15 -8.41 6.58
CA ALA A 623 -8.22 -7.75 7.51
C ALA A 623 -8.92 -7.19 8.77
N LEU A 624 -10.10 -6.59 8.62
CA LEU A 624 -10.93 -6.14 9.75
C LEU A 624 -11.41 -7.31 10.61
N THR A 625 -11.79 -8.42 9.98
CA THR A 625 -12.20 -9.65 10.68
C THR A 625 -11.05 -10.23 11.51
N VAL A 626 -9.84 -10.30 10.93
CA VAL A 626 -8.62 -10.72 11.63
C VAL A 626 -8.31 -9.79 12.80
N LEU A 627 -8.38 -8.46 12.61
CA LEU A 627 -8.18 -7.52 13.71
C LEU A 627 -9.22 -7.69 14.82
N GLY A 628 -10.50 -7.83 14.47
CA GLY A 628 -11.57 -8.10 15.43
C GLY A 628 -11.28 -9.32 16.29
N LEU A 629 -10.85 -10.44 15.67
CA LEU A 629 -10.46 -11.66 16.37
C LEU A 629 -9.21 -11.47 17.25
N VAL A 630 -8.17 -10.78 16.78
CA VAL A 630 -7.00 -10.45 17.60
C VAL A 630 -7.42 -9.67 18.85
N GLN A 631 -8.28 -8.66 18.67
CA GLN A 631 -8.78 -7.82 19.76
C GLN A 631 -9.61 -8.64 20.76
N ALA A 632 -10.50 -9.50 20.25
CA ALA A 632 -11.33 -10.39 21.07
C ALA A 632 -10.49 -11.35 21.91
N ARG A 633 -9.53 -12.03 21.28
CA ARG A 633 -8.60 -12.97 21.95
C ARG A 633 -7.73 -12.28 22.99
N GLN A 634 -7.32 -11.03 22.74
CA GLN A 634 -6.55 -10.21 23.67
C GLN A 634 -7.40 -9.54 24.75
N GLY A 635 -8.73 -9.63 24.73
CA GLY A 635 -9.62 -9.00 25.70
C GLY A 635 -9.62 -7.46 25.60
N LYS A 636 -9.56 -6.93 24.38
CA LYS A 636 -9.67 -5.49 24.10
C LYS A 636 -11.11 -5.12 23.68
N PRO A 637 -11.56 -3.86 23.89
CA PRO A 637 -12.98 -3.51 23.77
C PRO A 637 -13.50 -3.33 22.33
N GLN A 638 -12.65 -2.97 21.36
CA GLN A 638 -13.08 -2.66 19.98
C GLN A 638 -13.22 -3.91 19.10
N VAL A 639 -14.10 -4.85 19.48
CA VAL A 639 -14.32 -6.09 18.70
C VAL A 639 -15.46 -5.90 17.70
N TRP A 640 -16.67 -5.67 18.20
CA TRP A 640 -17.88 -5.58 17.37
C TRP A 640 -17.83 -4.47 16.30
N PRO A 641 -17.33 -3.24 16.58
CA PRO A 641 -17.21 -2.22 15.55
C PRO A 641 -16.35 -2.64 14.36
N LEU A 642 -15.29 -3.43 14.60
CA LEU A 642 -14.44 -3.94 13.51
C LEU A 642 -15.17 -5.01 12.69
N LEU A 643 -15.91 -5.91 13.34
CA LEU A 643 -16.68 -6.96 12.66
C LEU A 643 -17.90 -6.38 11.89
N GLU A 644 -18.52 -5.33 12.41
CA GLU A 644 -19.60 -4.59 11.74
C GLU A 644 -19.05 -3.80 10.55
N GLN A 645 -17.90 -3.15 10.71
CA GLN A 645 -17.24 -2.48 9.60
C GLN A 645 -16.87 -3.47 8.50
N ALA A 646 -16.32 -4.65 8.84
CA ALA A 646 -16.05 -5.71 7.87
C ALA A 646 -17.32 -6.11 7.11
N ALA A 647 -18.43 -6.29 7.83
CA ALA A 647 -19.71 -6.67 7.24
C ALA A 647 -20.37 -5.57 6.40
N SER A 648 -20.05 -4.30 6.63
CA SER A 648 -20.56 -3.17 5.83
C SER A 648 -19.86 -3.00 4.48
N LEU A 649 -18.64 -3.57 4.33
CA LEU A 649 -17.83 -3.42 3.12
C LEU A 649 -18.21 -4.41 2.01
N VAL A 650 -18.90 -5.48 2.35
CA VAL A 650 -19.23 -6.58 1.45
C VAL A 650 -20.67 -7.01 1.69
N ASP A 651 -21.30 -7.66 0.72
CA ASP A 651 -22.63 -8.25 0.94
C ASP A 651 -22.56 -9.43 1.94
N SER A 652 -23.71 -9.80 2.48
CA SER A 652 -23.79 -10.88 3.47
C SER A 652 -23.28 -12.22 2.96
N SER A 653 -23.42 -12.47 1.65
CA SER A 653 -22.97 -13.68 0.96
C SER A 653 -21.43 -13.74 0.95
N CYS A 654 -20.78 -12.63 0.66
CA CYS A 654 -19.33 -12.51 0.60
C CYS A 654 -18.63 -12.82 1.93
N LEU A 655 -19.22 -12.44 3.07
CA LEU A 655 -18.68 -12.82 4.39
C LEU A 655 -18.68 -14.34 4.62
N LEU A 656 -19.60 -15.07 3.99
CA LEU A 656 -19.60 -16.54 3.99
C LEU A 656 -18.54 -17.07 3.05
N ASP A 657 -18.49 -16.52 1.84
CA ASP A 657 -17.59 -16.97 0.77
C ASP A 657 -16.12 -16.79 1.20
N THR A 658 -15.80 -15.76 1.98
CA THR A 658 -14.45 -15.55 2.53
C THR A 658 -14.09 -16.46 3.71
N GLY A 659 -15.06 -17.17 4.28
CA GLY A 659 -14.90 -18.22 5.30
C GLY A 659 -14.73 -17.76 6.75
N LEU A 660 -14.05 -16.65 7.01
CA LEU A 660 -13.73 -16.22 8.39
C LEU A 660 -14.87 -15.46 9.09
N GLY A 661 -15.82 -14.88 8.34
CA GLY A 661 -16.77 -13.89 8.85
C GLY A 661 -17.68 -14.38 9.99
N TRP A 662 -18.32 -15.54 9.83
CA TRP A 662 -19.23 -16.08 10.85
C TRP A 662 -18.50 -16.68 12.04
N GLU A 663 -17.39 -17.38 11.80
CA GLU A 663 -16.58 -17.94 12.86
C GLU A 663 -16.04 -16.84 13.78
N ALA A 664 -15.63 -15.69 13.22
CA ALA A 664 -15.17 -14.55 14.00
C ALA A 664 -16.24 -14.00 14.95
N ARG A 665 -17.49 -13.89 14.48
CA ARG A 665 -18.63 -13.43 15.28
C ARG A 665 -18.96 -14.41 16.40
N VAL A 666 -18.98 -15.71 16.08
CA VAL A 666 -19.26 -16.77 17.05
C VAL A 666 -18.16 -16.84 18.11
N GLU A 667 -16.89 -16.79 17.71
CA GLU A 667 -15.76 -16.78 18.64
C GLU A 667 -15.79 -15.52 19.54
N ALA A 668 -16.05 -14.34 18.97
CA ALA A 668 -16.16 -13.09 19.72
C ALA A 668 -17.28 -13.16 20.79
N ALA A 669 -18.45 -13.67 20.43
CA ALA A 669 -19.56 -13.88 21.37
C ALA A 669 -19.18 -14.88 22.47
N TRP A 670 -18.54 -15.99 22.12
CA TRP A 670 -18.07 -16.98 23.10
C TRP A 670 -17.05 -16.39 24.07
N LEU A 671 -16.10 -15.59 23.58
CA LEU A 671 -15.10 -14.92 24.41
C LEU A 671 -15.72 -13.86 25.33
N ALA A 672 -16.78 -13.18 24.89
CA ALA A 672 -17.56 -12.24 25.70
C ALA A 672 -18.46 -12.94 26.75
N GLY A 673 -18.68 -14.24 26.61
CA GLY A 673 -19.57 -15.00 27.49
C GLY A 673 -21.05 -14.98 27.10
N ASP A 674 -21.35 -14.47 25.90
CA ASP A 674 -22.70 -14.44 25.34
C ASP A 674 -22.99 -15.73 24.57
N LEU A 675 -23.46 -16.75 25.29
CA LEU A 675 -23.77 -18.06 24.72
C LEU A 675 -25.03 -18.05 23.83
N GLU A 676 -25.95 -17.10 24.06
CA GLU A 676 -27.15 -16.94 23.24
C GLU A 676 -26.75 -16.47 21.84
N SER A 677 -25.91 -15.44 21.76
CA SER A 677 -25.36 -14.97 20.49
C SER A 677 -24.52 -16.03 19.78
N VAL A 678 -23.77 -16.88 20.52
CA VAL A 678 -23.06 -18.02 19.91
C VAL A 678 -24.02 -18.94 19.16
N GLN A 679 -25.13 -19.33 19.79
CA GLN A 679 -26.13 -20.19 19.15
C GLN A 679 -26.77 -19.50 17.96
N ALA A 680 -27.21 -18.24 18.13
CA ALA A 680 -27.91 -17.50 17.09
C ALA A 680 -27.03 -17.22 15.85
N GLU A 681 -25.76 -16.85 16.05
CA GLU A 681 -24.80 -16.61 14.96
C GLU A 681 -24.40 -17.93 14.28
N ALA A 682 -24.12 -18.99 15.04
CA ALA A 682 -23.72 -20.28 14.46
C ALA A 682 -24.86 -20.95 13.68
N GLN A 683 -26.10 -20.90 14.19
CA GLN A 683 -27.27 -21.43 13.48
C GLN A 683 -27.57 -20.64 12.20
N ARG A 684 -27.45 -19.31 12.22
CA ARG A 684 -27.55 -18.49 11.00
C ARG A 684 -26.51 -18.89 9.97
N GLY A 685 -25.24 -19.01 10.38
CA GLY A 685 -24.17 -19.46 9.49
C GLY A 685 -24.42 -20.86 8.90
N LEU A 686 -24.84 -21.82 9.73
CA LEU A 686 -25.16 -23.18 9.28
C LEU A 686 -26.38 -23.24 8.34
N ALA A 687 -27.41 -22.43 8.59
CA ALA A 687 -28.59 -22.37 7.73
C ALA A 687 -28.21 -21.89 6.32
N VAL A 688 -27.28 -20.93 6.21
CA VAL A 688 -26.79 -20.47 4.90
C VAL A 688 -25.90 -21.52 4.22
N LEU A 689 -25.10 -22.26 5.01
CA LEU A 689 -24.28 -23.36 4.50
C LEU A 689 -25.08 -24.64 4.22
N ALA A 690 -26.37 -24.74 4.56
CA ALA A 690 -27.15 -25.97 4.44
C ALA A 690 -27.21 -26.54 3.00
N LYS A 691 -27.07 -25.68 1.99
CA LYS A 691 -27.02 -26.05 0.57
C LYS A 691 -25.60 -26.23 0.02
N ARG A 692 -24.57 -26.02 0.84
CA ARG A 692 -23.15 -26.03 0.46
C ARG A 692 -22.43 -27.16 1.19
N THR A 693 -21.55 -27.88 0.50
CA THR A 693 -20.79 -28.99 1.11
C THR A 693 -19.41 -28.47 1.51
N HIS A 694 -19.31 -27.76 2.65
CA HIS A 694 -18.02 -27.18 3.09
C HIS A 694 -17.60 -27.63 4.50
N PRO A 695 -16.83 -28.74 4.60
CA PRO A 695 -16.49 -29.38 5.88
C PRO A 695 -15.67 -28.50 6.84
N TRP A 696 -14.85 -27.58 6.34
CA TRP A 696 -14.05 -26.67 7.19
C TRP A 696 -14.87 -25.54 7.84
N LEU A 697 -15.97 -25.12 7.20
CA LEU A 697 -16.81 -24.01 7.70
C LEU A 697 -17.95 -24.53 8.56
N SER A 698 -18.69 -25.51 8.04
CA SER A 698 -19.80 -26.13 8.77
C SER A 698 -19.31 -26.89 10.02
N GLY A 699 -18.20 -27.62 9.92
CA GLY A 699 -17.53 -28.26 11.06
C GLY A 699 -17.12 -27.28 12.16
N SER A 700 -16.56 -26.11 11.80
CA SER A 700 -16.18 -25.09 12.78
C SER A 700 -17.39 -24.55 13.56
N LEU A 701 -18.47 -24.15 12.85
CA LEU A 701 -19.68 -23.64 13.49
C LEU A 701 -20.35 -24.68 14.39
N ALA A 702 -20.37 -25.94 13.97
CA ALA A 702 -20.88 -27.05 14.78
C ALA A 702 -20.04 -27.27 16.05
N CYS A 703 -18.70 -27.19 15.96
CA CYS A 703 -17.84 -27.23 17.15
C CYS A 703 -18.12 -26.07 18.10
N TRP A 704 -18.38 -24.86 17.61
CA TRP A 704 -18.73 -23.74 18.48
C TRP A 704 -20.06 -23.93 19.21
N ILE A 705 -21.09 -24.46 18.54
CA ILE A 705 -22.36 -24.83 19.19
C ILE A 705 -22.11 -25.80 20.34
N ARG A 706 -21.27 -26.83 20.10
CA ARG A 706 -20.88 -27.80 21.14
C ARG A 706 -20.11 -27.16 22.29
N ARG A 707 -19.13 -26.30 21.99
CA ARG A 707 -18.32 -25.57 23.00
C ARG A 707 -19.16 -24.61 23.86
N ALA A 708 -20.31 -24.16 23.35
CA ALA A 708 -21.29 -23.38 24.10
C ALA A 708 -22.29 -24.23 24.89
N GLY A 709 -22.18 -25.57 24.85
CA GLY A 709 -23.07 -26.50 25.55
C GLY A 709 -24.33 -26.87 24.78
N GLY A 710 -24.47 -26.47 23.52
CA GLY A 710 -25.59 -26.86 22.66
C GLY A 710 -25.35 -28.18 21.91
N ALA A 711 -26.41 -28.72 21.31
CA ALA A 711 -26.35 -29.89 20.44
C ALA A 711 -26.23 -29.45 18.96
N PRO A 712 -25.07 -29.61 18.31
CA PRO A 712 -24.93 -29.23 16.92
C PRO A 712 -25.70 -30.18 15.98
N PRO A 713 -26.25 -29.68 14.86
CA PRO A 713 -26.80 -30.55 13.82
C PRO A 713 -25.69 -31.41 13.19
N ARG A 714 -26.08 -32.52 12.56
CA ARG A 714 -25.14 -33.32 11.75
C ARG A 714 -24.78 -32.54 10.49
N VAL A 715 -23.50 -32.25 10.33
CA VAL A 715 -22.95 -31.51 9.19
C VAL A 715 -21.67 -32.17 8.70
N PRO A 716 -21.28 -31.97 7.43
CA PRO A 716 -19.94 -32.31 6.97
C PRO A 716 -18.89 -31.61 7.86
N ALA A 717 -17.83 -32.32 8.24
CA ALA A 717 -16.76 -31.73 9.06
C ALA A 717 -15.40 -32.26 8.60
N ALA A 718 -14.44 -31.36 8.39
CA ALA A 718 -13.06 -31.74 8.12
C ALA A 718 -12.39 -32.18 9.44
N GLU A 719 -11.39 -33.08 9.37
CA GLU A 719 -10.47 -33.27 10.50
C GLU A 719 -9.64 -31.99 10.66
N PRO A 720 -9.73 -31.25 11.79
CA PRO A 720 -9.85 -31.73 13.17
C PRO A 720 -11.24 -31.58 13.82
N TYR A 721 -12.15 -30.83 13.18
CA TYR A 721 -13.49 -30.60 13.68
C TYR A 721 -14.30 -31.90 13.78
N ALA A 722 -14.16 -32.81 12.81
CA ALA A 722 -14.80 -34.12 12.85
C ALA A 722 -14.44 -34.93 14.11
N LEU A 723 -13.16 -34.91 14.52
CA LEU A 723 -12.68 -35.58 15.73
C LEU A 723 -13.29 -34.96 16.99
N GLU A 724 -13.32 -33.62 17.07
CA GLU A 724 -13.95 -32.92 18.19
C GLU A 724 -15.46 -33.16 18.25
N LEU A 725 -16.13 -33.25 17.09
CA LEU A 725 -17.55 -33.62 16.97
C LEU A 725 -17.81 -35.10 17.26
N ALA A 726 -16.82 -35.98 17.14
CA ALA A 726 -16.89 -37.36 17.60
C ALA A 726 -16.58 -37.52 19.12
N GLY A 727 -16.11 -36.46 19.78
CA GLY A 727 -15.70 -36.48 21.19
C GLY A 727 -14.23 -36.82 21.42
N ASP A 728 -13.46 -37.05 20.34
CA ASP A 728 -12.01 -37.26 20.40
C ASP A 728 -11.27 -35.91 20.43
N TRP A 729 -11.29 -35.29 21.60
CA TRP A 729 -10.60 -34.03 21.84
C TRP A 729 -9.06 -34.16 21.70
N ALA A 730 -8.50 -35.33 21.98
CA ALA A 730 -7.06 -35.57 21.96
C ALA A 730 -6.55 -35.68 20.53
N GLY A 731 -7.23 -36.45 19.68
CA GLY A 731 -6.97 -36.51 18.25
C GLY A 731 -7.16 -35.16 17.57
N ALA A 732 -8.23 -34.43 17.92
CA ALA A 732 -8.45 -33.07 17.42
C ALA A 732 -7.28 -32.12 17.77
N ALA A 733 -6.86 -32.10 19.04
CA ALA A 733 -5.75 -31.27 19.49
C ALA A 733 -4.42 -31.64 18.81
N ALA A 734 -4.11 -32.94 18.67
CA ALA A 734 -2.92 -33.40 17.99
C ALA A 734 -2.91 -33.02 16.49
N ARG A 735 -4.08 -33.06 15.84
CA ARG A 735 -4.21 -32.61 14.45
C ARG A 735 -4.02 -31.10 14.32
N TRP A 736 -4.58 -30.30 15.24
CA TRP A 736 -4.34 -28.84 15.27
C TRP A 736 -2.87 -28.50 15.48
N ASP A 737 -2.16 -29.22 16.35
CA ASP A 737 -0.72 -29.04 16.54
C ASP A 737 0.07 -29.33 15.26
N ARG A 738 -0.27 -30.40 14.52
CA ARG A 738 0.34 -30.70 13.20
C ARG A 738 0.06 -29.62 12.15
N LEU A 739 -1.09 -28.95 12.23
CA LEU A 739 -1.44 -27.83 11.37
C LEU A 739 -0.75 -26.51 11.78
N GLY A 740 -0.08 -26.49 12.94
CA GLY A 740 0.55 -25.28 13.47
C GLY A 740 -0.47 -24.27 14.03
N CYS A 741 -1.60 -24.75 14.55
CA CYS A 741 -2.68 -23.92 15.11
C CYS A 741 -2.79 -24.08 16.63
N PRO A 742 -1.88 -23.46 17.42
CA PRO A 742 -1.79 -23.70 18.87
C PRO A 742 -3.01 -23.18 19.64
N TYR A 743 -3.69 -22.15 19.14
CA TYR A 743 -4.89 -21.61 19.77
C TYR A 743 -6.04 -22.63 19.68
N ASP A 744 -6.33 -23.13 18.49
CA ASP A 744 -7.37 -24.14 18.25
C ASP A 744 -7.06 -25.46 18.97
N ALA A 745 -5.78 -25.87 18.98
CA ALA A 745 -5.33 -27.04 19.74
C ALA A 745 -5.58 -26.88 21.25
N ALA A 746 -5.42 -25.67 21.80
CA ALA A 746 -5.73 -25.39 23.19
C ALA A 746 -7.25 -25.38 23.46
N LEU A 747 -8.06 -24.91 22.51
CA LEU A 747 -9.52 -24.95 22.62
C LEU A 747 -10.07 -26.38 22.62
N SER A 748 -9.59 -27.28 21.75
CA SER A 748 -10.02 -28.68 21.76
C SER A 748 -9.69 -29.37 23.09
N ARG A 749 -8.52 -29.07 23.68
CA ARG A 749 -8.11 -29.59 25.01
C ARG A 749 -9.01 -29.16 26.17
N LEU A 750 -9.86 -28.14 26.01
CA LEU A 750 -10.82 -27.74 27.06
C LEU A 750 -11.86 -28.83 27.34
N SER A 751 -12.11 -29.72 26.37
CA SER A 751 -12.98 -30.90 26.54
C SER A 751 -12.30 -32.06 27.26
N GLY A 752 -10.98 -31.98 27.49
CA GLY A 752 -10.19 -33.05 28.10
C GLY A 752 -10.15 -33.05 29.63
N ASP A 753 -9.21 -33.85 30.14
CA ASP A 753 -8.98 -34.10 31.56
C ASP A 753 -8.14 -32.98 32.25
N ALA A 754 -7.82 -33.17 33.53
CA ALA A 754 -7.09 -32.18 34.32
C ALA A 754 -5.69 -31.85 33.76
N PRO A 755 -4.88 -32.82 33.28
CA PRO A 755 -3.68 -32.55 32.49
C PRO A 755 -3.93 -31.72 31.23
N ALA A 756 -4.93 -32.09 30.41
CA ALA A 756 -5.24 -31.38 29.18
C ALA A 756 -5.64 -29.92 29.43
N LEU A 757 -6.46 -29.66 30.46
CA LEU A 757 -6.84 -28.30 30.88
C LEU A 757 -5.64 -27.45 31.33
N ARG A 758 -4.68 -28.06 32.03
CA ARG A 758 -3.43 -27.37 32.43
C ARG A 758 -2.57 -27.03 31.23
N GLN A 759 -2.44 -27.94 30.26
CA GLN A 759 -1.74 -27.68 29.00
C GLN A 759 -2.43 -26.58 28.19
N ALA A 760 -3.76 -26.64 28.07
CA ALA A 760 -4.56 -25.61 27.40
C ALA A 760 -4.34 -24.24 28.04
N LEU A 761 -4.40 -24.14 29.37
CA LEU A 761 -4.15 -22.90 30.10
C LEU A 761 -2.74 -22.35 29.82
N ALA A 762 -1.71 -23.20 29.88
CA ALA A 762 -0.33 -22.79 29.62
C ALA A 762 -0.14 -22.26 28.19
N THR A 763 -0.72 -22.93 27.19
CA THR A 763 -0.67 -22.48 25.79
C THR A 763 -1.39 -21.13 25.63
N LEU A 764 -2.59 -20.98 26.19
CA LEU A 764 -3.37 -19.74 26.11
C LEU A 764 -2.68 -18.57 26.84
N GLU A 765 -1.98 -18.83 27.94
CA GLU A 765 -1.18 -17.83 28.65
C GLU A 765 0.03 -17.37 27.82
N THR A 766 0.74 -18.31 27.19
CA THR A 766 1.86 -18.01 26.26
C THR A 766 1.39 -17.15 25.08
N LEU A 767 0.22 -17.46 24.51
CA LEU A 767 -0.40 -16.67 23.44
C LEU A 767 -0.97 -15.33 23.90
N ARG A 768 -1.06 -15.09 25.22
CA ARG A 768 -1.71 -13.91 25.83
C ARG A 768 -3.20 -13.81 25.49
N ALA A 769 -3.87 -14.97 25.41
CA ALA A 769 -5.29 -15.14 25.13
C ALA A 769 -6.18 -14.75 26.32
N ARG A 770 -6.14 -13.50 26.78
CA ARG A 770 -6.73 -13.06 28.06
C ARG A 770 -8.16 -13.55 28.29
N SER A 771 -9.04 -13.39 27.30
CA SER A 771 -10.45 -13.80 27.39
C SER A 771 -10.59 -15.33 27.50
N ALA A 772 -9.84 -16.08 26.69
CA ALA A 772 -9.84 -17.54 26.75
C ALA A 772 -9.23 -18.07 28.06
N VAL A 773 -8.15 -17.46 28.56
CA VAL A 773 -7.54 -17.78 29.87
C VAL A 773 -8.55 -17.63 31.01
N ALA A 774 -9.31 -16.54 31.02
CA ALA A 774 -10.35 -16.32 32.03
C ALA A 774 -11.42 -17.43 32.00
N ARG A 775 -11.88 -17.81 30.80
CA ARG A 775 -12.83 -18.90 30.60
C ARG A 775 -12.26 -20.25 31.00
N THR A 776 -11.02 -20.57 30.62
CA THR A 776 -10.34 -21.81 31.02
C THR A 776 -10.22 -21.92 32.53
N ARG A 777 -9.86 -20.84 33.23
CA ARG A 777 -9.83 -20.82 34.70
C ARG A 777 -11.21 -20.99 35.33
N ALA A 778 -12.27 -20.44 34.73
CA ALA A 778 -13.64 -20.68 35.17
C ALA A 778 -14.05 -22.16 35.00
N LEU A 779 -13.73 -22.75 33.84
CA LEU A 779 -13.99 -24.17 33.56
C LEU A 779 -13.23 -25.11 34.50
N MET A 780 -11.95 -24.82 34.76
CA MET A 780 -11.14 -25.57 35.72
C MET A 780 -11.74 -25.53 37.13
N ARG A 781 -12.20 -24.36 37.59
CA ARG A 781 -12.90 -24.22 38.88
C ARG A 781 -14.19 -25.04 38.92
N ALA A 782 -15.00 -24.99 37.86
CA ALA A 782 -16.23 -25.77 37.76
C ALA A 782 -15.99 -27.30 37.79
N ARG A 783 -14.85 -27.76 37.24
CA ARG A 783 -14.44 -29.18 37.24
C ARG A 783 -13.56 -29.59 38.42
N GLY A 784 -13.37 -28.72 39.42
CA GLY A 784 -12.54 -29.02 40.60
C GLY A 784 -11.03 -29.14 40.31
N VAL A 785 -10.56 -28.69 39.15
CA VAL A 785 -9.14 -28.74 38.77
C VAL A 785 -8.44 -27.48 39.27
N ARG A 786 -7.45 -27.64 40.14
CA ARG A 786 -6.65 -26.50 40.62
C ARG A 786 -5.56 -26.15 39.60
N PRO A 787 -5.39 -24.86 39.23
CA PRO A 787 -4.23 -24.45 38.46
C PRO A 787 -2.96 -24.67 39.30
N ILE A 788 -1.96 -25.34 38.74
CA ILE A 788 -0.65 -25.43 39.37
C ILE A 788 -0.07 -24.03 39.37
N ARG A 789 0.39 -23.54 40.54
CA ARG A 789 1.05 -22.25 40.69
C ARG A 789 2.16 -22.16 39.63
N SER A 790 2.06 -21.19 38.71
CA SER A 790 3.05 -20.99 37.66
C SER A 790 4.44 -20.90 38.27
N GLY A 791 5.40 -21.65 37.70
CA GLY A 791 6.80 -21.61 38.10
C GLY A 791 7.44 -20.21 37.96
N PRO A 792 8.72 -20.06 38.35
CA PRO A 792 9.39 -18.77 38.40
C PRO A 792 9.30 -17.96 37.10
N ARG A 793 9.09 -16.64 37.22
CA ARG A 793 9.00 -15.70 36.08
C ARG A 793 10.23 -15.84 35.17
N ALA A 794 10.08 -15.52 33.88
CA ALA A 794 11.18 -15.63 32.90
C ALA A 794 12.46 -14.88 33.34
N THR A 795 12.30 -13.70 33.96
CA THR A 795 13.43 -12.94 34.53
C THR A 795 14.14 -13.68 35.66
N THR A 796 13.39 -14.43 36.48
CA THR A 796 13.94 -15.29 37.55
C THR A 796 14.63 -16.53 36.99
N ARG A 797 14.12 -17.10 35.89
CA ARG A 797 14.78 -18.23 35.19
C ARG A 797 16.06 -17.82 34.45
N ALA A 798 16.13 -16.58 33.97
CA ALA A 798 17.31 -16.03 33.29
C ALA A 798 18.40 -15.57 34.28
N ASN A 799 18.08 -15.45 35.57
CA ASN A 799 19.07 -15.14 36.60
C ASN A 799 19.88 -16.41 36.93
N PRO A 800 21.23 -16.38 36.88
CA PRO A 800 22.08 -17.56 37.12
C PRO A 800 21.86 -18.25 38.47
N HIS A 801 21.33 -17.51 39.46
CA HIS A 801 21.08 -17.97 40.82
C HIS A 801 19.57 -18.08 41.13
N GLY A 802 18.69 -17.96 40.14
CA GLY A 802 17.24 -18.07 40.36
C GLY A 802 16.65 -16.95 41.26
N LEU A 803 17.32 -15.80 41.32
CA LEU A 803 16.89 -14.65 42.11
C LEU A 803 15.78 -13.87 41.40
N THR A 804 14.76 -13.48 42.16
CA THR A 804 13.74 -12.53 41.71
C THR A 804 14.30 -11.11 41.67
N ASN A 805 13.69 -10.20 40.92
CA ASN A 805 14.12 -8.79 40.87
C ASN A 805 14.19 -8.17 42.28
N ARG A 806 13.26 -8.54 43.16
CA ARG A 806 13.23 -8.03 44.54
C ARG A 806 14.36 -8.57 45.40
N GLU A 807 14.71 -9.85 45.22
CA GLU A 807 15.88 -10.46 45.86
C GLU A 807 17.18 -9.87 45.29
N MET A 808 17.21 -9.48 44.02
CA MET A 808 18.34 -8.76 43.41
C MET A 808 18.52 -7.34 43.98
N ASP A 809 17.43 -6.61 44.20
CA ASP A 809 17.50 -5.29 44.85
C ASP A 809 18.06 -5.40 46.28
N VAL A 810 17.60 -6.41 47.02
CA VAL A 810 18.12 -6.71 48.37
C VAL A 810 19.59 -7.16 48.31
N LEU A 811 19.97 -7.98 47.34
CA LEU A 811 21.36 -8.43 47.14
C LEU A 811 22.32 -7.26 46.87
N LYS A 812 21.93 -6.29 46.06
CA LYS A 812 22.74 -5.08 45.80
C LYS A 812 23.00 -4.28 47.07
N LEU A 813 21.94 -4.02 47.84
CA LEU A 813 22.03 -3.26 49.09
C LEU A 813 22.77 -4.05 50.20
N LEU A 814 22.69 -5.38 50.18
CA LEU A 814 23.53 -6.24 51.02
C LEU A 814 25.02 -6.13 50.65
N GLY A 815 25.34 -6.01 49.37
CA GLY A 815 26.71 -5.78 48.89
C GLY A 815 27.31 -4.45 49.34
N GLU A 816 26.46 -3.45 49.57
CA GLU A 816 26.84 -2.14 50.13
C GLU A 816 27.04 -2.17 51.67
N GLY A 817 26.81 -3.31 52.33
CA GLY A 817 27.02 -3.48 53.77
C GLY A 817 25.86 -3.01 54.67
N LEU A 818 24.69 -2.72 54.09
CA LEU A 818 23.54 -2.19 54.83
C LEU A 818 22.84 -3.24 55.71
N SER A 819 22.34 -2.80 56.87
CA SER A 819 21.54 -3.61 57.80
C SER A 819 20.11 -3.82 57.31
N ASP A 820 19.38 -4.80 57.89
CA ASP A 820 17.98 -5.05 57.52
C ASP A 820 17.07 -3.84 57.70
N ALA A 821 17.34 -3.00 58.70
CA ALA A 821 16.58 -1.78 58.96
C ALA A 821 16.83 -0.71 57.89
N GLU A 822 18.08 -0.58 57.42
CA GLU A 822 18.45 0.39 56.38
C GLU A 822 17.95 -0.05 55.00
N ILE A 823 18.07 -1.34 54.68
CA ILE A 823 17.50 -1.92 53.45
C ILE A 823 15.97 -1.77 53.46
N ALA A 824 15.33 -2.01 54.61
CA ALA A 824 13.89 -1.85 54.79
C ALA A 824 13.44 -0.41 54.51
N ALA A 825 14.17 0.57 55.07
CA ALA A 825 13.91 2.00 54.83
C ALA A 825 14.08 2.37 53.35
N ARG A 826 15.14 1.87 52.70
CA ARG A 826 15.47 2.22 51.30
C ARG A 826 14.55 1.55 50.28
N LEU A 827 14.03 0.37 50.60
CA LEU A 827 13.09 -0.38 49.77
C LEU A 827 11.62 -0.19 50.16
N TYR A 828 11.34 0.64 51.18
CA TYR A 828 10.00 0.90 51.72
C TYR A 828 9.23 -0.37 52.11
N ILE A 829 9.88 -1.29 52.83
CA ILE A 829 9.29 -2.56 53.32
C ILE A 829 9.67 -2.82 54.78
N SER A 830 9.04 -3.79 55.44
CA SER A 830 9.35 -4.09 56.85
C SER A 830 10.72 -4.78 57.01
N PRO A 831 11.46 -4.55 58.11
CA PRO A 831 12.71 -5.28 58.42
C PRO A 831 12.53 -6.80 58.43
N LYS A 832 11.36 -7.29 58.87
CA LYS A 832 11.00 -8.72 58.84
C LYS A 832 10.88 -9.28 57.42
N THR A 833 10.40 -8.47 56.47
CA THR A 833 10.32 -8.82 55.05
C THR A 833 11.70 -8.83 54.41
N VAL A 834 12.56 -7.87 54.77
CA VAL A 834 13.97 -7.88 54.34
C VAL A 834 14.67 -9.13 54.86
N GLY A 835 14.54 -9.48 56.15
CA GLY A 835 15.14 -10.70 56.71
C GLY A 835 14.73 -11.98 55.97
N HIS A 836 13.47 -12.09 55.54
CA HIS A 836 13.02 -13.19 54.66
C HIS A 836 13.73 -13.19 53.30
N HIS A 837 13.87 -12.01 52.67
CA HIS A 837 14.58 -11.90 51.39
C HIS A 837 16.08 -12.17 51.54
N VAL A 838 16.72 -11.71 52.62
CA VAL A 838 18.12 -12.02 52.92
C VAL A 838 18.32 -13.52 53.08
N GLY A 839 17.46 -14.19 53.86
CA GLY A 839 17.51 -15.66 54.01
C GLY A 839 17.33 -16.40 52.67
N ALA A 840 16.41 -15.94 51.83
CA ALA A 840 16.20 -16.52 50.50
C ALA A 840 17.39 -16.28 49.55
N VAL A 841 18.00 -15.10 49.60
CA VAL A 841 19.22 -14.75 48.83
C VAL A 841 20.40 -15.62 49.26
N LEU A 842 20.64 -15.75 50.57
CA LEU A 842 21.70 -16.59 51.13
C LEU A 842 21.56 -18.05 50.67
N ALA A 843 20.34 -18.61 50.82
CA ALA A 843 20.05 -19.98 50.41
C ALA A 843 20.26 -20.20 48.91
N LYS A 844 19.83 -19.26 48.06
CA LYS A 844 19.97 -19.35 46.59
C LYS A 844 21.41 -19.15 46.10
N LEU A 845 22.21 -18.36 46.83
CA LEU A 845 23.63 -18.16 46.55
C LEU A 845 24.53 -19.22 47.16
N GLY A 846 23.99 -20.13 47.99
CA GLY A 846 24.74 -21.19 48.66
C GLY A 846 25.75 -20.67 49.68
N VAL A 847 25.43 -19.58 50.37
CA VAL A 847 26.30 -18.95 51.38
C VAL A 847 25.55 -18.82 52.71
N HIS A 848 26.29 -18.82 53.82
CA HIS A 848 25.70 -18.93 55.16
C HIS A 848 25.72 -17.62 55.93
N THR A 849 26.54 -16.65 55.51
CA THR A 849 26.67 -15.36 56.19
C THR A 849 26.54 -14.18 55.23
N ARG A 850 26.09 -13.03 55.76
CA ARG A 850 25.99 -11.78 54.99
C ARG A 850 27.36 -11.28 54.50
N HIS A 851 28.42 -11.54 55.28
CA HIS A 851 29.79 -11.24 54.90
C HIS A 851 30.27 -12.06 53.69
N GLU A 852 29.85 -13.31 53.57
CA GLU A 852 30.16 -14.14 52.38
C GLU A 852 29.49 -13.63 51.11
N VAL A 853 28.30 -13.03 51.20
CA VAL A 853 27.61 -12.40 50.05
C VAL A 853 28.42 -11.23 49.51
N ALA A 854 28.84 -10.31 50.37
CA ALA A 854 29.65 -9.14 49.97
C ALA A 854 30.97 -9.57 49.32
N ARG A 855 31.64 -10.58 49.89
CA ARG A 855 32.89 -11.14 49.33
C ARG A 855 32.70 -11.81 47.97
N LYS A 856 31.55 -12.46 47.74
CA LYS A 856 31.21 -13.14 46.48
C LYS A 856 30.85 -12.14 45.37
N LEU A 857 30.21 -11.01 45.71
CA LEU A 857 29.91 -9.92 44.78
C LEU A 857 31.18 -9.17 44.33
N HIS A 858 32.11 -8.88 45.24
CA HIS A 858 33.37 -8.20 44.91
C HIS A 858 34.32 -9.04 44.02
N HIS A 859 34.16 -10.37 44.00
CA HIS A 859 34.94 -11.23 43.11
C HIS A 859 34.39 -11.33 41.68
N SER A 860 33.15 -10.87 41.42
CA SER A 860 32.54 -10.90 40.09
C SER A 860 32.71 -9.60 39.28
N GLU A 861 33.38 -8.58 39.84
CA GLU A 861 33.72 -7.30 39.17
C GLU A 861 35.20 -7.18 38.75
N ARG A 862 35.96 -8.29 38.81
CA ARG A 862 37.25 -8.47 38.11
C ARG A 862 37.10 -9.58 37.08
#